data_AF-A0A120A4E3-F1
#
_entry.id   AF-A0A120A4E3-F1
#
_cell.length_a   1.000
_cell.length_b   1.000
_cell.length_c   1.000
_cell.angle_alpha   90.00
_cell.angle_beta   90.00
_cell.angle_gamma   90.00
#
_symmetry.space_group_name_H-M   'P 1'
#
loop_
_entity.id
_entity.type
_entity.pdbx_description
1 polymer ?
#
loop_
_entity_poly.entity_id
_entity_poly.type
_entity_poly.pdbx_seq_one_letter_code
_entity_poly.pdbx_strand_id
1 'polypeptide(L)'
;MKILKLQYILILAVLPACQDENFQVPMEENEVHIATENEILLKRGYSDYTLTAERLAGLEGCRIRAQEGFVFLSDSIVRSGKPLTIEVEQNPYQEERLGRLDFTDREGTIVRSFSLRQASSLTQTTGEAYSGALIRSYGVGYGYDAFGEYASYNSVRDQVISLPALRLYERENKTSCIVDDLAPDMATTILEGNDSQQLLKSLSAHAGLGLDVGFFQAHVKVSYAHSDLKTNAYSFCTIMNNYKALSRHTDPYNLVEIARNNPKILTEGFRNCVNKISDAIEKDRLDKAIEYTDELFRIYGTHIIYHADLGGKLEFCSTFERAALDSKTTLSVAAEASFLNMCGFKMEEGQTNTYSQTSTRQSRSISARGGDVTYITEIINCEKDVLGDNIVDKWYKSIRLDLQDPVKNNVELIDFKLFPIYEFITDEKARNFVFTQLGIEIQYEDDMFPKVYDKKYRQIDCQKLITDDMKYHNQWWLEYLRADDQAIVETISEYIWIKGKQYALRSFYPIISGEVRNEGLAVTSDSLYRILWKDLECTLTPIGKRSEYPTLYYNAGDLDITPTDSTETYSTDYVLRQTILYSLGKELRLFYKYGPYMFVASPSRWSGNPMVAFADRPKDWEIFTQEKTLKDLEELHRKYNIKERDSNRQSGLEYSSNYIIGRNSANEPELITMTYNKTTECSTSDEVASGTGFLYMRSSSFRY
;
A
#
# COMPACT_ATOMS: atom_id res chain seq x y z
N MET A 1 -32.80 -8.24 55.16
CA MET A 1 -32.38 -9.47 54.45
C MET A 1 -31.86 -9.06 53.08
N LYS A 2 -30.55 -9.27 52.81
CA LYS A 2 -29.85 -9.64 51.54
C LYS A 2 -30.49 -9.19 50.20
N ILE A 3 -29.86 -8.55 49.20
CA ILE A 3 -28.46 -8.35 48.66
C ILE A 3 -28.57 -7.11 47.73
N LEU A 4 -27.80 -6.01 47.82
CA LEU A 4 -26.39 -5.68 47.49
C LEU A 4 -26.00 -5.57 46.00
N LYS A 5 -25.59 -4.33 45.66
CA LYS A 5 -24.91 -3.78 44.47
C LYS A 5 -23.85 -4.67 43.82
N LEU A 6 -23.67 -4.54 42.50
CA LEU A 6 -22.34 -4.43 41.88
C LEU A 6 -22.37 -3.51 40.64
N GLN A 7 -21.75 -2.34 40.81
CA GLN A 7 -21.16 -1.48 39.79
C GLN A 7 -19.72 -1.98 39.53
N TYR A 8 -19.17 -1.70 38.33
CA TYR A 8 -17.73 -1.59 38.02
C TYR A 8 -16.80 -2.75 38.42
N ILE A 9 -16.26 -3.50 37.44
CA ILE A 9 -14.90 -4.12 37.49
C ILE A 9 -14.49 -4.67 36.09
N LEU A 10 -13.37 -4.11 35.58
CA LEU A 10 -12.41 -4.56 34.53
C LEU A 10 -12.97 -4.90 33.12
N ILE A 11 -12.64 -4.22 32.00
CA ILE A 11 -11.34 -3.70 31.51
C ILE A 11 -10.19 -4.63 31.89
N LEU A 12 -10.12 -5.82 31.25
CA LEU A 12 -8.92 -6.66 31.02
C LEU A 12 -9.40 -7.99 30.43
N ALA A 13 -9.51 -8.04 29.10
CA ALA A 13 -9.51 -9.26 28.30
C ALA A 13 -8.94 -8.87 26.92
N VAL A 14 -7.63 -8.54 26.88
CA VAL A 14 -6.61 -9.26 26.11
C VAL A 14 -6.97 -9.20 24.61
N LEU A 15 -6.63 -8.14 23.88
CA LEU A 15 -5.27 -7.97 23.33
C LEU A 15 -4.48 -9.28 23.39
N PRO A 16 -4.56 -10.18 22.39
CA PRO A 16 -3.33 -10.66 21.81
C PRO A 16 -2.77 -9.48 21.00
N ALA A 17 -2.39 -8.40 21.69
CA ALA A 17 -1.33 -7.55 21.20
C ALA A 17 -0.16 -8.51 21.03
N CYS A 18 0.41 -8.49 19.83
CA CYS A 18 1.78 -8.87 19.52
C CYS A 18 2.44 -9.61 20.70
N GLN A 19 2.41 -10.95 20.68
CA GLN A 19 3.65 -11.58 21.08
C GLN A 19 4.64 -11.18 20.01
N ASP A 20 5.25 -10.02 20.22
CA ASP A 20 6.61 -9.77 19.83
C ASP A 20 7.39 -10.94 20.41
N GLU A 21 7.56 -12.00 19.62
CA GLU A 21 8.83 -12.70 19.67
C GLU A 21 9.85 -11.65 19.24
N ASN A 22 10.24 -10.81 20.21
CA ASN A 22 11.52 -10.14 20.16
C ASN A 22 12.51 -11.24 19.84
N PHE A 23 13.03 -11.26 18.60
CA PHE A 23 14.14 -12.08 18.18
C PHE A 23 15.37 -11.63 18.99
N GLN A 24 15.40 -11.96 20.27
CA GLN A 24 16.61 -11.97 21.04
C GLN A 24 17.35 -13.21 20.61
N VAL A 25 18.36 -13.02 19.77
CA VAL A 25 19.28 -14.06 19.28
C VAL A 25 19.98 -14.69 20.49
N PRO A 26 19.68 -15.95 20.87
CA PRO A 26 20.53 -16.73 21.75
C PRO A 26 21.33 -17.64 20.82
N MET A 27 22.31 -17.08 20.11
CA MET A 27 23.29 -17.90 19.42
C MET A 27 24.32 -18.36 20.44
N GLU A 28 23.99 -19.41 21.18
CA GLU A 28 24.97 -20.20 21.93
C GLU A 28 25.98 -20.83 20.96
N GLU A 29 27.22 -20.97 21.42
CA GLU A 29 28.33 -21.61 20.73
C GLU A 29 27.90 -22.94 20.08
N ASN A 30 28.25 -23.15 18.80
CA ASN A 30 27.98 -24.36 18.02
C ASN A 30 28.83 -25.58 18.50
N GLU A 31 28.96 -25.79 19.81
CA GLU A 31 29.40 -27.07 20.36
C GLU A 31 28.20 -28.02 20.46
N VAL A 32 28.40 -29.26 20.00
CA VAL A 32 27.36 -30.30 20.00
C VAL A 32 26.82 -30.52 21.41
N HIS A 33 25.51 -30.34 21.62
CA HIS A 33 24.85 -30.86 22.81
C HIS A 33 24.76 -32.39 22.73
N ILE A 34 25.69 -33.04 23.42
CA ILE A 34 25.80 -34.49 23.51
C ILE A 34 24.94 -34.97 24.67
N ALA A 35 23.83 -35.66 24.38
CA ALA A 35 22.97 -36.25 25.42
C ALA A 35 23.57 -37.54 26.02
N THR A 36 24.30 -38.33 25.21
CA THR A 36 25.00 -39.57 25.60
C THR A 36 26.24 -39.83 24.70
N GLU A 37 27.10 -40.78 25.06
CA GLU A 37 28.43 -41.00 24.43
C GLU A 37 28.42 -41.23 22.89
N ASN A 38 27.30 -41.67 22.31
CA ASN A 38 27.13 -41.91 20.87
C ASN A 38 25.85 -41.29 20.27
N GLU A 39 25.26 -40.28 20.93
CA GLU A 39 24.05 -39.59 20.46
C GLU A 39 24.32 -38.10 20.27
N ILE A 40 23.97 -37.59 19.08
CA ILE A 40 24.10 -36.20 18.69
C ILE A 40 22.69 -35.60 18.60
N LEU A 41 22.40 -34.63 19.46
CA LEU A 41 21.18 -33.84 19.37
C LEU A 41 21.36 -32.69 18.39
N LEU A 42 20.42 -32.55 17.47
CA LEU A 42 20.42 -31.54 16.42
C LEU A 42 19.20 -30.63 16.63
N LYS A 43 19.40 -29.32 16.50
CA LYS A 43 18.34 -28.31 16.40
C LYS A 43 17.48 -28.55 15.16
N ARG A 44 16.22 -28.10 15.22
CA ARG A 44 15.26 -28.18 14.12
C ARG A 44 15.74 -27.42 12.88
N GLY A 45 16.35 -26.26 13.07
CA GLY A 45 16.81 -25.36 12.00
C GLY A 45 18.03 -25.87 11.21
N TYR A 46 18.25 -25.30 10.03
CA TYR A 46 19.50 -25.51 9.27
C TYR A 46 20.70 -25.04 10.09
N SER A 47 21.63 -25.95 10.37
CA SER A 47 22.80 -25.67 11.18
C SER A 47 23.96 -26.59 10.81
N ASP A 48 25.17 -26.11 11.12
CA ASP A 48 26.41 -26.84 11.12
C ASP A 48 26.77 -27.28 12.54
N TYR A 49 27.32 -28.49 12.66
CA TYR A 49 27.76 -29.09 13.91
C TYR A 49 29.18 -29.59 13.73
N THR A 50 30.05 -29.31 14.70
CA THR A 50 31.45 -29.70 14.64
C THR A 50 31.71 -30.92 15.53
N LEU A 51 32.06 -32.04 14.93
CA LEU A 51 32.68 -33.18 15.62
C LEU A 51 34.18 -32.90 15.77
N THR A 52 34.61 -32.68 17.01
CA THR A 52 36.00 -32.33 17.32
C THR A 52 36.98 -33.47 17.00
N ALA A 53 38.25 -33.13 16.76
CA ALA A 53 39.29 -34.12 16.49
C ALA A 53 39.45 -35.14 17.63
N GLU A 54 39.19 -34.74 18.87
CA GLU A 54 39.22 -35.61 20.06
C GLU A 54 38.15 -36.71 19.98
N ARG A 55 36.94 -36.36 19.51
CA ARG A 55 35.84 -37.32 19.33
C ARG A 55 36.07 -38.28 18.16
N LEU A 56 36.89 -37.85 17.20
CA LEU A 56 37.29 -38.65 16.04
C LEU A 56 38.56 -39.47 16.29
N ALA A 57 39.20 -39.34 17.46
CA ALA A 57 40.42 -40.06 17.79
C ALA A 57 40.20 -41.59 17.70
N GLY A 58 41.08 -42.28 16.97
CA GLY A 58 40.99 -43.71 16.72
C GLY A 58 40.11 -44.09 15.52
N LEU A 59 39.55 -43.13 14.79
CA LEU A 59 38.79 -43.34 13.56
C LEU A 59 39.56 -42.86 12.31
N GLU A 60 40.84 -42.50 12.43
CA GLU A 60 41.62 -41.96 11.32
C GLU A 60 41.67 -42.92 10.13
N GLY A 61 41.30 -42.41 8.94
CA GLY A 61 41.24 -43.21 7.72
C GLY A 61 39.95 -44.02 7.55
N CYS A 62 39.02 -44.00 8.52
CA CYS A 62 37.68 -44.55 8.33
C CYS A 62 36.92 -43.74 7.29
N ARG A 63 36.14 -44.43 6.45
CA ARG A 63 35.15 -43.82 5.57
C ARG A 63 33.90 -43.48 6.39
N ILE A 64 33.26 -42.38 6.05
CA ILE A 64 32.08 -41.87 6.75
C ILE A 64 30.86 -42.05 5.85
N ARG A 65 29.76 -42.57 6.40
CA ARG A 65 28.49 -42.73 5.70
C ARG A 65 27.36 -42.19 6.56
N ALA A 66 26.69 -41.15 6.06
CA ALA A 66 25.36 -40.79 6.55
C ALA A 66 24.32 -41.69 5.87
N GLN A 67 23.40 -42.25 6.64
CA GLN A 67 22.34 -43.09 6.08
C GLN A 67 21.18 -42.28 5.49
N GLU A 68 21.00 -41.03 5.93
CA GLU A 68 19.81 -40.24 5.63
C GLU A 68 20.05 -39.03 4.72
N GLY A 69 19.01 -38.66 3.97
CA GLY A 69 19.05 -37.64 2.93
C GLY A 69 19.19 -36.20 3.42
N PHE A 70 18.95 -35.95 4.72
CA PHE A 70 19.00 -34.62 5.33
C PHE A 70 20.34 -34.28 6.00
N VAL A 71 21.34 -35.18 5.94
CA VAL A 71 22.65 -35.04 6.60
C VAL A 71 23.78 -34.98 5.58
N PHE A 72 24.60 -33.93 5.68
CA PHE A 72 25.70 -33.64 4.78
C PHE A 72 27.01 -33.52 5.55
N LEU A 73 28.10 -33.97 4.93
CA LEU A 73 29.40 -34.10 5.59
C LEU A 73 30.45 -33.29 4.84
N SER A 74 31.30 -32.58 5.58
CA SER A 74 32.41 -31.80 5.00
C SER A 74 33.46 -32.67 4.31
N ASP A 75 33.60 -33.92 4.74
CA ASP A 75 34.52 -34.92 4.17
C ASP A 75 33.89 -36.33 4.22
N SER A 76 34.37 -37.21 3.35
CA SER A 76 33.96 -38.62 3.27
C SER A 76 34.90 -39.56 4.03
N ILE A 77 36.02 -39.03 4.54
CA ILE A 77 37.05 -39.77 5.29
C ILE A 77 37.50 -38.96 6.49
N VAL A 78 37.69 -39.62 7.64
CA VAL A 78 38.26 -38.99 8.84
C VAL A 78 39.74 -38.71 8.63
N ARG A 79 40.12 -37.42 8.71
CA ARG A 79 41.52 -36.99 8.61
C ARG A 79 42.09 -36.73 10.00
N SER A 80 43.30 -37.23 10.24
CA SER A 80 44.00 -37.03 11.51
C SER A 80 44.11 -35.54 11.86
N GLY A 81 43.72 -35.20 13.09
CA GLY A 81 43.80 -33.84 13.64
C GLY A 81 42.83 -32.83 13.03
N LYS A 82 41.89 -33.25 12.16
CA LYS A 82 40.88 -32.36 11.58
C LYS A 82 39.48 -32.68 12.12
N PRO A 83 38.68 -31.66 12.48
CA PRO A 83 37.28 -31.87 12.82
C PRO A 83 36.47 -32.28 11.58
N LEU A 84 35.30 -32.87 11.83
CA LEU A 84 34.29 -33.16 10.83
C LEU A 84 33.10 -32.23 11.05
N THR A 85 32.69 -31.51 10.01
CA THR A 85 31.46 -30.71 10.07
C THR A 85 30.29 -31.52 9.52
N ILE A 86 29.22 -31.62 10.30
CA ILE A 86 27.93 -32.15 9.91
C ILE A 86 27.02 -30.97 9.63
N GLU A 87 26.50 -30.87 8.42
CA GLU A 87 25.46 -29.92 8.06
C GLU A 87 24.14 -30.66 7.92
N VAL A 88 23.05 -30.10 8.45
CA VAL A 88 21.73 -30.73 8.37
C VAL A 88 20.70 -29.77 7.82
N GLU A 89 19.79 -30.30 7.00
CA GLU A 89 18.62 -29.54 6.54
C GLU A 89 17.69 -29.20 7.71
N GLN A 90 16.83 -28.21 7.52
CA GLN A 90 15.75 -27.95 8.46
C GLN A 90 14.78 -29.15 8.54
N ASN A 91 14.27 -29.46 9.74
CA ASN A 91 13.19 -30.43 9.94
C ASN A 91 11.80 -29.75 9.85
N PRO A 92 11.01 -30.06 8.81
CA PRO A 92 9.67 -29.50 8.64
C PRO A 92 8.57 -30.25 9.38
N TYR A 93 8.88 -31.41 9.95
CA TYR A 93 7.87 -32.30 10.51
C TYR A 93 7.53 -31.95 11.97
N GLN A 94 6.31 -32.31 12.38
CA GLN A 94 5.90 -32.32 13.79
C GLN A 94 6.65 -33.37 14.60
N GLU A 95 7.19 -34.37 13.92
CA GLU A 95 7.96 -35.46 14.50
C GLU A 95 9.47 -35.20 14.37
N GLU A 96 10.25 -35.81 15.26
CA GLU A 96 11.71 -35.75 15.21
C GLU A 96 12.24 -36.58 14.04
N ARG A 97 13.34 -36.11 13.43
CA ARG A 97 14.07 -36.93 12.45
C ARG A 97 15.17 -37.70 13.13
N LEU A 98 15.23 -38.99 12.85
CA LEU A 98 16.29 -39.87 13.30
C LEU A 98 17.23 -40.12 12.12
N GLY A 99 18.52 -40.14 12.39
CA GLY A 99 19.52 -40.52 11.41
C GLY A 99 20.69 -41.27 12.05
N ARG A 100 21.58 -41.78 11.20
CA ARG A 100 22.77 -42.49 11.66
C ARG A 100 23.99 -42.09 10.85
N LEU A 101 25.10 -41.90 11.57
CA LEU A 101 26.42 -41.66 11.00
C LEU A 101 27.33 -42.84 11.29
N ASP A 102 27.71 -43.59 10.26
CA ASP A 102 28.57 -44.76 10.36
C ASP A 102 30.01 -44.44 9.92
N PHE A 103 30.96 -44.91 10.71
CA PHE A 103 32.38 -44.91 10.40
C PHE A 103 32.79 -46.33 10.05
N THR A 104 33.23 -46.56 8.83
CA THR A 104 33.60 -47.89 8.34
C THR A 104 35.07 -47.96 7.99
N ASP A 105 35.66 -49.15 8.12
CA ASP A 105 36.98 -49.44 7.57
C ASP A 105 36.96 -49.50 6.01
N ARG A 106 38.06 -49.97 5.40
CA ARG A 106 38.20 -50.03 3.93
C ARG A 106 37.33 -51.13 3.34
N GLU A 107 37.14 -52.22 4.09
CA GLU A 107 36.31 -53.38 3.76
C GLU A 107 34.81 -53.09 3.93
N GLY A 108 34.45 -52.02 4.64
CA GLY A 108 33.07 -51.57 4.85
C GLY A 108 32.45 -52.08 6.16
N THR A 109 33.25 -52.65 7.06
CA THR A 109 32.81 -53.02 8.41
C THR A 109 32.68 -51.77 9.28
N ILE A 110 31.57 -51.67 10.02
CA ILE A 110 31.29 -50.54 10.90
C ILE A 110 32.22 -50.59 12.12
N VAL A 111 33.04 -49.56 12.27
CA VAL A 111 33.97 -49.33 13.39
C VAL A 111 33.27 -48.57 14.51
N ARG A 112 32.43 -47.57 14.17
CA ARG A 112 31.63 -46.78 15.12
C ARG A 112 30.39 -46.22 14.45
N SER A 113 29.33 -45.97 15.22
CA SER A 113 28.12 -45.29 14.77
C SER A 113 27.69 -44.23 15.77
N PHE A 114 27.19 -43.10 15.28
CA PHE A 114 26.47 -42.11 16.07
C PHE A 114 25.01 -42.05 15.64
N SER A 115 24.12 -42.05 16.61
CA SER A 115 22.70 -41.75 16.39
C SER A 115 22.53 -40.23 16.33
N LEU A 116 21.79 -39.76 15.33
CA LEU A 116 21.44 -38.37 15.13
C LEU A 116 19.96 -38.21 15.45
N ARG A 117 19.61 -37.24 16.30
CA ARG A 117 18.23 -36.94 16.65
C ARG A 117 17.97 -35.46 16.49
N GLN A 118 17.16 -35.11 15.50
CA GLN A 118 16.83 -33.73 15.18
C GLN A 118 15.46 -33.34 15.75
N ALA A 119 15.45 -32.22 16.47
CA ALA A 119 14.24 -31.63 17.04
C ALA A 119 13.17 -31.37 15.96
N SER A 120 11.91 -31.31 16.40
CA SER A 120 10.73 -31.17 15.56
C SER A 120 10.03 -29.82 15.78
N SER A 121 9.02 -29.52 14.98
CA SER A 121 8.20 -28.32 15.19
C SER A 121 7.33 -28.36 16.46
N LEU A 122 7.20 -29.52 17.12
CA LEU A 122 6.55 -29.63 18.43
C LEU A 122 7.49 -29.33 19.59
N THR A 123 8.81 -29.47 19.40
CA THR A 123 9.82 -29.29 20.46
C THR A 123 10.59 -27.98 20.33
N GLN A 124 10.64 -27.37 19.14
CA GLN A 124 11.24 -26.05 18.92
C GLN A 124 10.35 -25.19 18.02
N THR A 125 10.11 -23.94 18.44
CA THR A 125 9.26 -23.00 17.70
C THR A 125 9.90 -22.58 16.38
N THR A 126 9.11 -21.90 15.57
CA THR A 126 9.53 -21.32 14.30
C THR A 126 10.58 -20.21 14.51
N GLY A 127 10.38 -19.30 15.47
CA GLY A 127 11.38 -18.28 15.83
C GLY A 127 12.71 -18.89 16.30
N GLU A 128 12.64 -19.92 17.15
CA GLU A 128 13.82 -20.65 17.62
C GLU A 128 14.59 -21.34 16.49
N ALA A 129 13.88 -21.93 15.52
CA ALA A 129 14.49 -22.60 14.37
C ALA A 129 15.13 -21.63 13.36
N TYR A 130 14.68 -20.38 13.33
CA TYR A 130 15.07 -19.38 12.32
C TYR A 130 16.14 -18.39 12.78
N SER A 131 16.27 -18.12 14.08
CA SER A 131 17.15 -17.08 14.68
C SER A 131 18.62 -17.11 14.28
N GLY A 132 19.20 -18.28 13.98
CA GLY A 132 20.54 -18.36 13.38
C GLY A 132 20.53 -18.65 11.88
N ALA A 133 19.53 -19.37 11.39
CA ALA A 133 19.51 -19.88 10.03
C ALA A 133 19.18 -18.79 9.01
N LEU A 134 18.21 -17.92 9.31
CA LEU A 134 17.81 -16.82 8.42
C LEU A 134 18.87 -15.72 8.36
N ILE A 135 19.60 -15.45 9.45
CA ILE A 135 20.75 -14.54 9.41
C ILE A 135 21.88 -15.12 8.55
N ARG A 136 22.06 -16.45 8.52
CA ARG A 136 23.07 -17.08 7.67
C ARG A 136 22.68 -17.16 6.21
N SER A 137 21.41 -17.42 5.89
CA SER A 137 20.90 -17.59 4.52
C SER A 137 20.32 -16.31 3.90
N TYR A 138 20.06 -15.32 4.73
CA TYR A 138 19.29 -14.10 4.46
C TYR A 138 17.83 -14.41 4.09
N GLY A 139 17.38 -15.63 4.36
CA GLY A 139 16.11 -16.17 3.88
C GLY A 139 16.18 -16.74 2.45
N VAL A 140 17.27 -16.54 1.69
CA VAL A 140 17.36 -17.08 0.32
C VAL A 140 17.31 -18.61 0.32
N GLY A 141 16.43 -19.16 -0.51
CA GLY A 141 16.12 -20.59 -0.58
C GLY A 141 15.06 -21.07 0.42
N TYR A 142 14.51 -20.17 1.24
CA TYR A 142 13.39 -20.45 2.13
C TYR A 142 12.06 -20.15 1.45
N GLY A 143 11.04 -20.89 1.89
CA GLY A 143 9.66 -20.63 1.54
C GLY A 143 9.15 -19.29 2.09
N TYR A 144 8.11 -18.76 1.47
CA TYR A 144 7.45 -17.53 1.86
C TYR A 144 5.95 -17.58 1.64
N ASP A 145 5.20 -17.11 2.63
CA ASP A 145 3.77 -16.90 2.53
C ASP A 145 3.48 -15.54 1.90
N ALA A 146 3.17 -15.54 0.59
CA ALA A 146 2.89 -14.31 -0.13
C ALA A 146 1.57 -13.62 0.29
N PHE A 147 0.70 -14.25 1.08
CA PHE A 147 -0.49 -13.58 1.63
C PHE A 147 -0.20 -12.87 2.96
N GLY A 148 0.96 -13.15 3.55
CA GLY A 148 1.44 -12.60 4.82
C GLY A 148 1.89 -11.13 4.75
N GLU A 149 2.80 -10.79 5.64
CA GLU A 149 3.42 -9.47 5.69
C GLU A 149 4.47 -9.30 4.60
N TYR A 150 4.72 -8.07 4.16
CA TYR A 150 5.79 -7.76 3.21
C TYR A 150 7.15 -7.70 3.93
N ALA A 151 8.16 -8.37 3.37
CA ALA A 151 9.54 -8.43 3.85
C ALA A 151 9.63 -8.63 5.37
N SER A 152 9.04 -9.72 5.85
CA SER A 152 8.89 -10.00 7.28
C SER A 152 9.26 -11.45 7.58
N TYR A 153 10.13 -11.66 8.59
CA TYR A 153 10.46 -13.02 9.03
C TYR A 153 9.23 -13.80 9.55
N ASN A 154 8.17 -13.11 9.97
CA ASN A 154 6.90 -13.74 10.34
C ASN A 154 6.22 -14.49 9.17
N SER A 155 6.54 -14.10 7.94
CA SER A 155 5.98 -14.69 6.72
C SER A 155 6.95 -15.65 6.03
N VAL A 156 8.16 -15.82 6.57
CA VAL A 156 9.09 -16.86 6.14
C VAL A 156 8.57 -18.22 6.59
N ARG A 157 8.81 -19.22 5.73
CA ARG A 157 8.40 -20.61 5.88
C ARG A 157 9.63 -21.51 5.72
N ASP A 158 9.45 -22.82 5.78
CA ASP A 158 10.58 -23.75 5.85
C ASP A 158 11.43 -23.78 4.56
N GLN A 159 12.66 -24.27 4.71
CA GLN A 159 13.65 -24.33 3.66
C GLN A 159 13.21 -25.20 2.47
N VAL A 160 13.21 -24.64 1.25
CA VAL A 160 12.91 -25.36 0.01
C VAL A 160 14.20 -25.81 -0.69
N ILE A 161 15.22 -24.94 -0.73
CA ILE A 161 16.52 -25.24 -1.30
C ILE A 161 17.47 -25.76 -0.23
N SER A 162 17.98 -26.97 -0.41
CA SER A 162 19.03 -27.54 0.42
C SER A 162 20.35 -26.84 0.12
N LEU A 163 20.67 -25.79 0.90
CA LEU A 163 21.95 -25.08 0.84
C LEU A 163 23.18 -26.00 0.94
N PRO A 164 23.22 -27.04 1.81
CA PRO A 164 24.36 -27.96 1.83
C PRO A 164 24.48 -28.77 0.54
N ALA A 165 23.37 -29.27 -0.01
CA ALA A 165 23.38 -29.98 -1.29
C ALA A 165 23.79 -29.07 -2.47
N LEU A 166 23.33 -27.82 -2.46
CA LEU A 166 23.70 -26.83 -3.47
C LEU A 166 25.20 -26.52 -3.43
N ARG A 167 25.79 -26.33 -2.24
CA ARG A 167 27.25 -26.14 -2.09
C ARG A 167 28.05 -27.34 -2.57
N LEU A 168 27.56 -28.56 -2.33
CA LEU A 168 28.20 -29.77 -2.87
C LEU A 168 28.16 -29.75 -4.41
N TYR A 169 27.01 -29.42 -5.00
CA TYR A 169 26.85 -29.28 -6.44
C TYR A 169 27.78 -28.21 -7.02
N GLU A 170 27.87 -27.03 -6.42
CA GLU A 170 28.79 -25.94 -6.80
C GLU A 170 30.25 -26.41 -6.80
N ARG A 171 30.66 -27.15 -5.76
CA ARG A 171 32.02 -27.70 -5.64
C ARG A 171 32.32 -28.73 -6.73
N GLU A 172 31.40 -29.65 -6.98
CA GLU A 172 31.56 -30.73 -7.96
C GLU A 172 31.58 -30.20 -9.40
N ASN A 173 30.76 -29.19 -9.69
CA ASN A 173 30.59 -28.62 -11.03
C ASN A 173 31.42 -27.35 -11.27
N LYS A 174 32.10 -26.83 -10.24
CA LYS A 174 32.89 -25.58 -10.28
C LYS A 174 32.04 -24.37 -10.71
N THR A 175 30.83 -24.28 -10.18
CA THR A 175 29.89 -23.18 -10.42
C THR A 175 29.65 -22.38 -9.14
N SER A 176 29.05 -21.19 -9.27
CA SER A 176 28.54 -20.39 -8.14
C SER A 176 27.09 -20.03 -8.45
N CYS A 177 26.18 -20.44 -7.57
CA CYS A 177 24.74 -20.26 -7.68
C CYS A 177 24.22 -19.21 -6.69
N ILE A 178 24.91 -19.04 -5.56
CA ILE A 178 24.62 -17.99 -4.57
C ILE A 178 25.64 -16.86 -4.72
N VAL A 179 25.16 -15.62 -4.66
CA VAL A 179 25.97 -14.41 -4.73
C VAL A 179 25.65 -13.53 -3.53
N ASP A 180 26.69 -13.13 -2.80
CA ASP A 180 26.64 -12.12 -1.74
C ASP A 180 27.19 -10.81 -2.25
N ASP A 181 26.46 -9.71 -2.03
CA ASP A 181 26.88 -8.37 -2.42
C ASP A 181 26.90 -7.42 -1.21
N LEU A 182 28.12 -7.13 -0.75
CA LEU A 182 28.40 -6.22 0.35
C LEU A 182 28.54 -4.78 -0.19
N ALA A 183 27.42 -4.22 -0.62
CA ALA A 183 27.31 -2.84 -1.07
C ALA A 183 26.29 -2.09 -0.19
N PRO A 184 26.72 -1.53 0.96
CA PRO A 184 25.85 -0.74 1.81
C PRO A 184 25.27 0.45 1.04
N ASP A 185 23.97 0.65 1.14
CA ASP A 185 23.25 1.69 0.39
C ASP A 185 22.01 2.17 1.16
N MET A 186 21.54 3.37 0.84
CA MET A 186 20.28 3.92 1.34
C MET A 186 19.35 4.16 0.17
N ALA A 187 18.21 3.48 0.16
CA ALA A 187 17.20 3.58 -0.89
C ALA A 187 15.84 3.95 -0.28
N THR A 188 15.14 4.85 -0.95
CA THR A 188 13.74 5.16 -0.62
C THR A 188 12.85 4.64 -1.74
N THR A 189 11.93 3.75 -1.39
CA THR A 189 10.92 3.20 -2.29
C THR A 189 9.57 3.77 -1.90
N ILE A 190 8.82 4.29 -2.87
CA ILE A 190 7.46 4.80 -2.68
C ILE A 190 6.52 3.91 -3.50
N LEU A 191 5.62 3.21 -2.80
CA LEU A 191 4.60 2.35 -3.39
C LEU A 191 3.24 2.98 -3.16
N GLU A 192 2.52 3.24 -4.25
CA GLU A 192 1.25 3.94 -4.20
C GLU A 192 0.12 3.12 -4.84
N GLY A 193 -1.12 3.40 -4.42
CA GLY A 193 -2.33 2.86 -5.01
C GLY A 193 -3.50 3.80 -4.81
N ASN A 194 -4.28 4.06 -5.87
CA ASN A 194 -5.47 4.91 -5.75
C ASN A 194 -6.56 4.27 -4.89
N ASP A 195 -6.49 2.95 -4.70
CA ASP A 195 -7.28 2.15 -3.78
C ASP A 195 -6.45 0.99 -3.22
N SER A 196 -7.03 0.23 -2.28
CA SER A 196 -6.34 -0.85 -1.57
C SER A 196 -5.87 -1.99 -2.49
N GLN A 197 -6.59 -2.30 -3.57
CA GLN A 197 -6.19 -3.33 -4.52
C GLN A 197 -4.99 -2.89 -5.36
N GLN A 198 -4.98 -1.62 -5.79
CA GLN A 198 -3.84 -1.07 -6.51
C GLN A 198 -2.57 -1.06 -5.65
N LEU A 199 -2.70 -0.79 -4.34
CA LEU A 199 -1.56 -0.88 -3.43
C LEU A 199 -1.02 -2.32 -3.33
N LEU A 200 -1.89 -3.33 -3.22
CA LEU A 200 -1.48 -4.74 -3.21
C LEU A 200 -0.74 -5.11 -4.50
N LYS A 201 -1.21 -4.63 -5.65
CA LYS A 201 -0.54 -4.83 -6.95
C LYS A 201 0.84 -4.17 -6.97
N SER A 202 0.96 -2.93 -6.47
CA SER A 202 2.25 -2.24 -6.37
C SER A 202 3.25 -2.99 -5.47
N LEU A 203 2.80 -3.52 -4.32
CA LEU A 203 3.63 -4.36 -3.45
C LEU A 203 4.05 -5.67 -4.14
N SER A 204 3.11 -6.33 -4.82
CA SER A 204 3.35 -7.58 -5.55
C SER A 204 4.33 -7.41 -6.70
N ALA A 205 4.18 -6.33 -7.47
CA ALA A 205 5.08 -5.95 -8.54
C ALA A 205 6.48 -5.67 -8.01
N HIS A 206 6.59 -4.93 -6.90
CA HIS A 206 7.87 -4.66 -6.25
C HIS A 206 8.53 -5.96 -5.77
N ALA A 207 7.79 -6.94 -5.26
CA ALA A 207 8.33 -8.25 -4.88
C ALA A 207 8.65 -9.20 -6.07
N GLY A 208 8.34 -8.81 -7.31
CA GLY A 208 8.58 -9.63 -8.51
C GLY A 208 7.51 -10.68 -8.81
N LEU A 209 6.30 -10.56 -8.23
CA LEU A 209 5.21 -11.55 -8.35
C LEU A 209 4.24 -11.30 -9.52
N GLY A 210 4.51 -10.31 -10.37
CA GLY A 210 3.63 -9.90 -11.48
C GLY A 210 2.65 -8.78 -11.09
N LEU A 211 2.05 -8.13 -12.10
CA LEU A 211 1.26 -6.90 -11.93
C LEU A 211 -0.21 -7.14 -11.57
N ASP A 212 -0.73 -8.35 -11.76
CA ASP A 212 -2.18 -8.62 -11.71
C ASP A 212 -2.68 -9.28 -10.42
N VAL A 213 -1.78 -9.71 -9.53
CA VAL A 213 -2.15 -10.40 -8.28
C VAL A 213 -1.95 -9.48 -7.08
N GLY A 214 -2.92 -9.48 -6.16
CA GLY A 214 -2.86 -8.71 -4.92
C GLY A 214 -2.34 -9.52 -3.73
N PHE A 215 -1.02 -9.72 -3.65
CA PHE A 215 -0.33 -10.33 -2.51
C PHE A 215 -0.07 -9.34 -1.36
N PHE A 216 0.42 -9.85 -0.24
CA PHE A 216 0.74 -9.12 0.99
C PHE A 216 -0.48 -8.50 1.68
N GLN A 217 -1.61 -9.22 1.65
CA GLN A 217 -2.86 -8.74 2.22
C GLN A 217 -2.79 -8.54 3.73
N ALA A 218 -2.08 -9.40 4.47
CA ALA A 218 -1.91 -9.23 5.91
C ALA A 218 -1.11 -7.94 6.21
N HIS A 219 -0.09 -7.63 5.40
CA HIS A 219 0.66 -6.38 5.52
C HIS A 219 -0.25 -5.15 5.44
N VAL A 220 -1.12 -5.11 4.42
CA VAL A 220 -2.04 -3.97 4.22
C VAL A 220 -3.10 -3.92 5.32
N LYS A 221 -3.65 -5.06 5.75
CA LYS A 221 -4.65 -5.14 6.84
C LYS A 221 -4.10 -4.63 8.18
N VAL A 222 -2.82 -4.85 8.46
CA VAL A 222 -2.16 -4.38 9.70
C VAL A 222 -1.72 -2.92 9.60
N SER A 223 -1.29 -2.47 8.42
CA SER A 223 -0.70 -1.15 8.23
C SER A 223 -1.72 -0.01 8.07
N TYR A 224 -2.94 -0.33 7.65
CA TYR A 224 -3.98 0.64 7.30
C TYR A 224 -5.31 0.38 8.01
N ALA A 225 -6.09 1.44 8.23
CA ALA A 225 -7.39 1.32 8.87
C ALA A 225 -8.38 0.52 7.98
N HIS A 226 -9.04 -0.47 8.57
CA HIS A 226 -9.99 -1.34 7.86
C HIS A 226 -11.17 -0.59 7.23
N SER A 227 -11.60 0.53 7.83
CA SER A 227 -12.64 1.40 7.26
C SER A 227 -12.22 2.02 5.93
N ASP A 228 -10.94 2.38 5.83
CA ASP A 228 -10.42 3.12 4.69
C ASP A 228 -10.25 2.19 3.49
N LEU A 229 -9.81 0.95 3.73
CA LEU A 229 -9.66 -0.10 2.71
C LEU A 229 -10.96 -0.43 1.96
N LYS A 230 -12.12 -0.20 2.59
CA LYS A 230 -13.45 -0.53 2.05
C LYS A 230 -14.11 0.60 1.26
N THR A 231 -13.48 1.76 1.19
CA THR A 231 -14.06 2.93 0.53
C THR A 231 -13.14 3.45 -0.56
N ASN A 232 -13.76 4.02 -1.59
CA ASN A 232 -13.05 4.64 -2.69
C ASN A 232 -12.61 6.08 -2.37
N ALA A 233 -12.85 6.54 -1.13
CA ALA A 233 -12.54 7.89 -0.66
C ALA A 233 -11.05 8.16 -0.49
N TYR A 234 -10.26 7.10 -0.26
CA TYR A 234 -8.86 7.19 0.14
C TYR A 234 -7.94 6.57 -0.89
N SER A 235 -6.73 7.11 -0.95
CA SER A 235 -5.59 6.47 -1.60
C SER A 235 -4.51 6.17 -0.58
N PHE A 236 -3.64 5.22 -0.92
CA PHE A 236 -2.74 4.58 0.01
C PHE A 236 -1.30 4.67 -0.50
N CYS A 237 -0.37 4.98 0.39
CA CYS A 237 1.04 5.10 0.07
C CYS A 237 1.91 4.52 1.18
N THR A 238 2.79 3.59 0.80
CA THR A 238 3.84 3.03 1.65
C THR A 238 5.19 3.58 1.18
N ILE A 239 5.90 4.28 2.06
CA ILE A 239 7.28 4.71 1.87
C ILE A 239 8.18 3.78 2.68
N MET A 240 9.13 3.12 2.04
CA MET A 240 10.16 2.30 2.67
C MET A 240 11.50 3.00 2.51
N ASN A 241 12.05 3.52 3.61
CA ASN A 241 13.39 4.07 3.65
C ASN A 241 14.34 3.01 4.24
N ASN A 242 15.02 2.32 3.33
CA ASN A 242 15.82 1.15 3.60
C ASN A 242 17.30 1.52 3.63
N TYR A 243 17.95 1.25 4.76
CA TYR A 243 19.41 1.14 4.84
C TYR A 243 19.79 -0.31 4.60
N LYS A 244 20.24 -0.63 3.39
CA LYS A 244 20.75 -1.94 3.01
C LYS A 244 22.18 -2.06 3.51
N ALA A 245 22.47 -3.07 4.33
CA ALA A 245 23.81 -3.41 4.76
C ALA A 245 24.45 -4.48 3.86
N LEU A 246 23.66 -5.44 3.40
CA LEU A 246 24.11 -6.59 2.61
C LEU A 246 22.94 -7.17 1.80
N SER A 247 23.22 -7.77 0.64
CA SER A 247 22.25 -8.57 -0.09
C SER A 247 22.78 -9.95 -0.44
N ARG A 248 21.86 -10.89 -0.60
CA ARG A 248 22.13 -12.21 -1.20
C ARG A 248 21.09 -12.52 -2.26
N HIS A 249 21.55 -13.11 -3.35
CA HIS A 249 20.66 -13.54 -4.41
C HIS A 249 21.14 -14.82 -5.09
N THR A 250 20.19 -15.45 -5.77
CA THR A 250 20.39 -16.61 -6.64
C THR A 250 19.47 -16.48 -7.85
N ASP A 251 19.86 -17.04 -8.99
CA ASP A 251 19.00 -17.07 -10.17
C ASP A 251 18.01 -18.24 -10.04
N PRO A 252 16.70 -17.97 -9.84
CA PRO A 252 15.72 -19.02 -9.61
C PRO A 252 15.54 -19.95 -10.81
N TYR A 253 15.71 -19.45 -12.04
CA TYR A 253 15.57 -20.29 -13.25
C TYR A 253 16.71 -21.30 -13.35
N ASN A 254 17.94 -20.86 -13.06
CA ASN A 254 19.09 -21.78 -12.99
C ASN A 254 18.88 -22.82 -11.88
N LEU A 255 18.36 -22.43 -10.72
CA LEU A 255 18.06 -23.40 -9.65
C LEU A 255 17.00 -24.42 -10.08
N VAL A 256 15.95 -24.00 -10.79
CA VAL A 256 14.94 -24.93 -11.34
C VAL A 256 15.59 -25.93 -12.31
N GLU A 257 16.48 -25.48 -13.20
CA GLU A 257 17.19 -26.37 -14.12
C GLU A 257 18.11 -27.35 -13.39
N ILE A 258 18.83 -26.89 -12.35
CA ILE A 258 19.65 -27.76 -11.52
C ILE A 258 18.77 -28.77 -10.79
N ALA A 259 17.62 -28.36 -10.23
CA ALA A 259 16.70 -29.23 -9.51
C ALA A 259 16.13 -30.34 -10.40
N ARG A 260 15.86 -30.06 -11.68
CA ARG A 260 15.42 -31.07 -12.65
C ARG A 260 16.46 -32.16 -12.87
N ASN A 261 17.75 -31.80 -12.93
CA ASN A 261 18.84 -32.73 -13.17
C ASN A 261 19.37 -33.39 -11.88
N ASN A 262 19.28 -32.68 -10.76
CA ASN A 262 19.73 -33.12 -9.45
C ASN A 262 18.72 -32.71 -8.37
N PRO A 263 17.63 -33.48 -8.19
CA PRO A 263 16.57 -33.15 -7.22
C PRO A 263 17.05 -33.03 -5.77
N LYS A 264 18.27 -33.52 -5.46
CA LYS A 264 18.88 -33.43 -4.13
C LYS A 264 19.16 -31.99 -3.69
N ILE A 265 19.19 -31.02 -4.62
CA ILE A 265 19.33 -29.60 -4.25
C ILE A 265 18.07 -29.02 -3.59
N LEU A 266 16.92 -29.70 -3.70
CA LEU A 266 15.73 -29.40 -2.90
C LEU A 266 15.89 -30.02 -1.51
N THR A 267 15.12 -29.62 -0.51
CA THR A 267 15.13 -30.34 0.77
C THR A 267 14.41 -31.68 0.67
N GLU A 268 14.82 -32.65 1.49
CA GLU A 268 14.14 -33.96 1.56
C GLU A 268 12.67 -33.81 1.91
N GLY A 269 12.36 -32.91 2.84
CA GLY A 269 11.00 -32.58 3.24
C GLY A 269 10.13 -32.12 2.07
N PHE A 270 10.65 -31.20 1.27
CA PHE A 270 9.91 -30.64 0.12
C PHE A 270 9.65 -31.71 -0.94
N ARG A 271 10.68 -32.50 -1.30
CA ARG A 271 10.54 -33.64 -2.22
C ARG A 271 9.47 -34.63 -1.75
N ASN A 272 9.45 -34.95 -0.46
CA ASN A 272 8.48 -35.89 0.10
C ASN A 272 7.04 -35.36 -0.01
N CYS A 273 6.80 -34.09 0.25
CA CYS A 273 5.47 -33.47 0.04
C CYS A 273 5.06 -33.52 -1.44
N VAL A 274 5.95 -33.16 -2.36
CA VAL A 274 5.69 -33.23 -3.80
C VAL A 274 5.35 -34.67 -4.24
N ASN A 275 6.12 -35.65 -3.78
CA ASN A 275 5.89 -37.06 -4.10
C ASN A 275 4.52 -37.54 -3.59
N LYS A 276 4.08 -37.12 -2.40
CA LYS A 276 2.73 -37.45 -1.89
C LYS A 276 1.63 -36.90 -2.80
N ILE A 277 1.81 -35.68 -3.32
CA ILE A 277 0.86 -35.04 -4.26
C ILE A 277 0.84 -35.83 -5.58
N SER A 278 2.00 -36.09 -6.18
CA SER A 278 2.14 -36.92 -7.39
C SER A 278 1.46 -38.27 -7.24
N ASP A 279 1.78 -39.00 -6.16
CA ASP A 279 1.20 -40.30 -5.84
C ASP A 279 -0.33 -40.26 -5.68
N ALA A 280 -0.87 -39.19 -5.12
CA ALA A 280 -2.30 -39.01 -4.95
C ALA A 280 -2.99 -38.77 -6.31
N ILE A 281 -2.39 -37.95 -7.17
CA ILE A 281 -2.88 -37.67 -8.53
C ILE A 281 -2.83 -38.93 -9.39
N GLU A 282 -1.72 -39.69 -9.37
CA GLU A 282 -1.61 -40.93 -10.14
C GLU A 282 -2.63 -42.00 -9.73
N LYS A 283 -3.01 -42.02 -8.45
CA LYS A 283 -4.01 -42.94 -7.89
C LYS A 283 -5.44 -42.38 -7.94
N ASP A 284 -5.67 -41.25 -8.62
CA ASP A 284 -6.97 -40.58 -8.77
C ASP A 284 -7.65 -40.23 -7.42
N ARG A 285 -6.84 -39.83 -6.43
CA ARG A 285 -7.28 -39.44 -5.08
C ARG A 285 -7.16 -37.92 -4.92
N LEU A 286 -7.98 -37.17 -5.67
CA LEU A 286 -7.89 -35.71 -5.74
C LEU A 286 -8.07 -35.02 -4.37
N ASP A 287 -8.99 -35.50 -3.52
CA ASP A 287 -9.16 -34.95 -2.16
C ASP A 287 -7.87 -35.01 -1.33
N LYS A 288 -7.08 -36.08 -1.49
CA LYS A 288 -5.78 -36.21 -0.84
C LYS A 288 -4.71 -35.34 -1.48
N ALA A 289 -4.76 -35.14 -2.79
CA ALA A 289 -3.85 -34.22 -3.46
C ALA A 289 -4.08 -32.77 -2.99
N ILE A 290 -5.34 -32.37 -2.76
CA ILE A 290 -5.69 -31.08 -2.16
C ILE A 290 -5.11 -30.97 -0.74
N GLU A 291 -5.42 -31.94 0.14
CA GLU A 291 -4.91 -31.96 1.53
C GLU A 291 -3.37 -31.86 1.60
N TYR A 292 -2.65 -32.57 0.72
CA TYR A 292 -1.19 -32.49 0.66
C TYR A 292 -0.67 -31.18 0.05
N THR A 293 -1.45 -30.52 -0.81
CA THR A 293 -1.12 -29.19 -1.35
C THR A 293 -1.32 -28.12 -0.28
N ASP A 294 -2.38 -28.21 0.52
CA ASP A 294 -2.58 -27.34 1.69
C ASP A 294 -1.45 -27.51 2.70
N GLU A 295 -1.03 -28.76 2.94
CA GLU A 295 0.14 -29.06 3.77
C GLU A 295 1.42 -28.41 3.19
N LEU A 296 1.61 -28.47 1.87
CA LEU A 296 2.74 -27.84 1.19
C LEU A 296 2.75 -26.32 1.41
N PHE A 297 1.63 -25.63 1.15
CA PHE A 297 1.53 -24.18 1.33
C PHE A 297 1.67 -23.76 2.80
N ARG A 298 1.16 -24.57 3.74
CA ARG A 298 1.32 -24.30 5.16
C ARG A 298 2.78 -24.40 5.62
N ILE A 299 3.52 -25.41 5.14
CA ILE A 299 4.90 -25.68 5.57
C ILE A 299 5.91 -24.78 4.86
N TYR A 300 5.76 -24.60 3.54
CA TYR A 300 6.74 -23.93 2.69
C TYR A 300 6.23 -22.61 2.09
N GLY A 301 4.98 -22.22 2.32
CA GLY A 301 4.41 -21.06 1.67
C GLY A 301 4.14 -21.28 0.18
N THR A 302 3.88 -20.19 -0.53
CA THR A 302 3.49 -20.19 -1.95
C THR A 302 4.65 -19.80 -2.87
N HIS A 303 5.71 -19.22 -2.32
CA HIS A 303 6.86 -18.73 -3.06
C HIS A 303 8.16 -19.07 -2.33
N ILE A 304 9.29 -18.92 -3.01
CA ILE A 304 10.62 -18.93 -2.42
C ILE A 304 11.23 -17.54 -2.47
N ILE A 305 12.07 -17.22 -1.50
CA ILE A 305 12.92 -16.03 -1.55
C ILE A 305 14.15 -16.35 -2.40
N TYR A 306 14.35 -15.63 -3.50
CA TYR A 306 15.53 -15.78 -4.35
C TYR A 306 16.49 -14.59 -4.27
N HIS A 307 16.01 -13.44 -3.78
CA HIS A 307 16.81 -12.25 -3.47
C HIS A 307 16.35 -11.72 -2.11
N ALA A 308 17.29 -11.35 -1.25
CA ALA A 308 17.01 -10.71 0.03
C ALA A 308 18.03 -9.62 0.35
N ASP A 309 17.52 -8.50 0.85
CA ASP A 309 18.31 -7.39 1.39
C ASP A 309 18.17 -7.40 2.93
N LEU A 310 19.31 -7.31 3.61
CA LEU A 310 19.39 -7.18 5.06
C LEU A 310 19.86 -5.79 5.46
N GLY A 311 19.29 -5.26 6.54
CA GLY A 311 19.71 -3.99 7.11
C GLY A 311 18.69 -3.41 8.09
N GLY A 312 18.37 -2.13 7.94
CA GLY A 312 17.29 -1.48 8.69
C GLY A 312 16.27 -0.83 7.78
N LYS A 313 14.99 -0.97 8.12
CA LYS A 313 13.85 -0.41 7.38
C LYS A 313 13.07 0.54 8.26
N LEU A 314 12.86 1.75 7.77
CA LEU A 314 11.86 2.68 8.27
C LEU A 314 10.69 2.69 7.27
N GLU A 315 9.53 2.23 7.71
CA GLU A 315 8.35 2.07 6.87
C GLU A 315 7.26 3.04 7.34
N PHE A 316 6.80 3.87 6.42
CA PHE A 316 5.77 4.88 6.64
C PHE A 316 4.56 4.58 5.76
N CYS A 317 3.44 4.24 6.38
CA CYS A 317 2.20 3.92 5.70
C CYS A 317 1.22 5.08 5.91
N SER A 318 0.64 5.57 4.82
CA SER A 318 -0.23 6.75 4.85
C SER A 318 -1.45 6.61 3.96
N THR A 319 -2.58 7.07 4.47
CA THR A 319 -3.84 7.20 3.73
C THR A 319 -4.17 8.67 3.55
N PHE A 320 -4.60 9.05 2.35
CA PHE A 320 -5.02 10.42 2.02
C PHE A 320 -6.43 10.40 1.43
N GLU A 321 -7.28 11.35 1.85
CA GLU A 321 -8.54 11.57 1.16
C GLU A 321 -8.27 12.03 -0.28
N ARG A 322 -8.80 11.31 -1.27
CA ARG A 322 -8.59 11.59 -2.70
C ARG A 322 -9.07 12.95 -3.13
N ALA A 323 -10.07 13.50 -2.45
CA ALA A 323 -10.55 14.86 -2.70
C ALA A 323 -9.54 15.94 -2.28
N ALA A 324 -8.56 15.62 -1.43
CA ALA A 324 -7.45 16.51 -1.09
C ALA A 324 -6.30 16.48 -2.11
N LEU A 325 -6.28 15.49 -3.01
CA LEU A 325 -5.22 15.24 -3.99
C LEU A 325 -5.57 15.83 -5.38
N ASP A 326 -4.53 16.29 -6.08
CA ASP A 326 -4.63 16.90 -7.41
C ASP A 326 -3.34 16.69 -8.22
N SER A 327 -3.26 17.20 -9.46
CA SER A 327 -2.07 17.02 -10.31
C SER A 327 -0.80 17.72 -9.82
N LYS A 328 -0.90 18.66 -8.87
CA LYS A 328 0.26 19.31 -8.23
C LYS A 328 0.58 18.71 -6.87
N THR A 329 -0.43 18.27 -6.15
CA THR A 329 -0.34 17.54 -4.87
C THR A 329 -0.69 16.07 -5.12
N THR A 330 0.22 15.36 -5.81
CA THR A 330 0.05 13.93 -6.06
C THR A 330 0.22 13.14 -4.75
N LEU A 331 -0.24 11.90 -4.75
CA LEU A 331 -0.18 11.01 -3.58
C LEU A 331 1.26 10.84 -3.06
N SER A 332 2.20 10.50 -3.93
CA SER A 332 3.62 10.40 -3.60
C SER A 332 4.20 11.69 -3.01
N VAL A 333 3.89 12.86 -3.58
CA VAL A 333 4.37 14.16 -3.08
C VAL A 333 3.76 14.49 -1.71
N ALA A 334 2.48 14.18 -1.51
CA ALA A 334 1.81 14.36 -0.22
C ALA A 334 2.36 13.42 0.86
N ALA A 335 2.59 12.15 0.52
CA ALA A 335 3.17 11.16 1.40
C ALA A 335 4.62 11.51 1.77
N GLU A 336 5.43 11.94 0.81
CA GLU A 336 6.81 12.38 1.05
C GLU A 336 6.85 13.57 2.01
N ALA A 337 6.04 14.61 1.78
CA ALA A 337 5.97 15.76 2.68
C ALA A 337 5.53 15.33 4.11
N SER A 338 4.56 14.42 4.21
CA SER A 338 4.11 13.88 5.51
C SER A 338 5.18 13.06 6.21
N PHE A 339 5.95 12.26 5.47
CA PHE A 339 7.07 11.47 5.96
C PHE A 339 8.22 12.36 6.46
N LEU A 340 8.61 13.37 5.68
CA LEU A 340 9.64 14.34 6.08
C LEU A 340 9.24 15.06 7.36
N ASN A 341 7.98 15.52 7.45
CA ASN A 341 7.46 16.13 8.67
C ASN A 341 7.49 15.16 9.85
N MET A 342 7.01 13.92 9.69
CA MET A 342 7.02 12.91 10.74
C MET A 342 8.43 12.63 11.26
N CYS A 343 9.42 12.54 10.35
CA CYS A 343 10.82 12.30 10.71
C CYS A 343 11.55 13.53 11.27
N GLY A 344 10.90 14.71 11.30
CA GLY A 344 11.55 15.96 11.70
C GLY A 344 12.61 16.44 10.69
N PHE A 345 12.53 15.98 9.45
CA PHE A 345 13.45 16.38 8.39
C PHE A 345 13.09 17.77 7.84
N LYS A 346 14.11 18.46 7.32
CA LYS A 346 13.91 19.79 6.75
C LYS A 346 13.08 19.68 5.47
N MET A 347 11.94 20.37 5.44
CA MET A 347 11.09 20.50 4.27
C MET A 347 11.40 21.78 3.47
N GLU A 348 11.31 21.67 2.15
CA GLU A 348 11.27 22.83 1.27
C GLU A 348 9.90 23.55 1.33
N GLU A 349 9.82 24.76 0.78
CA GLU A 349 8.58 25.55 0.79
C GLU A 349 7.42 24.80 0.10
N GLY A 350 7.69 24.14 -1.04
CA GLY A 350 6.70 23.33 -1.74
C GLY A 350 6.16 22.17 -0.90
N GLN A 351 7.03 21.45 -0.19
CA GLN A 351 6.65 20.35 0.70
C GLN A 351 5.86 20.86 1.91
N THR A 352 6.25 22.01 2.48
CA THR A 352 5.55 22.66 3.59
C THR A 352 4.13 23.04 3.19
N ASN A 353 3.95 23.60 1.98
CA ASN A 353 2.65 23.95 1.44
C ASN A 353 1.79 22.71 1.18
N THR A 354 2.37 21.65 0.61
CA THR A 354 1.69 20.37 0.41
C THR A 354 1.23 19.75 1.74
N TYR A 355 2.10 19.67 2.74
CA TYR A 355 1.73 19.13 4.05
C TYR A 355 0.61 19.97 4.71
N SER A 356 0.70 21.29 4.63
CA SER A 356 -0.35 22.17 5.17
C SER A 356 -1.72 21.91 4.54
N GLN A 357 -1.75 21.58 3.24
CA GLN A 357 -2.98 21.24 2.50
C GLN A 357 -3.57 19.89 2.92
N THR A 358 -2.73 18.88 3.18
CA THR A 358 -3.19 17.49 3.37
C THR A 358 -3.21 17.03 4.82
N SER A 359 -2.60 17.77 5.74
CA SER A 359 -2.34 17.34 7.12
C SER A 359 -3.57 16.92 7.90
N THR A 360 -4.73 17.55 7.66
CA THR A 360 -6.00 17.26 8.31
C THR A 360 -6.85 16.22 7.59
N ARG A 361 -6.42 15.75 6.42
CA ARG A 361 -7.14 14.82 5.53
C ARG A 361 -6.32 13.57 5.25
N GLN A 362 -5.52 13.16 6.22
CA GLN A 362 -4.67 11.98 6.16
C GLN A 362 -4.72 11.16 7.46
N SER A 363 -4.33 9.89 7.35
CA SER A 363 -3.94 9.03 8.46
C SER A 363 -2.58 8.44 8.16
N ARG A 364 -1.78 8.17 9.19
CA ARG A 364 -0.39 7.71 9.02
C ARG A 364 0.08 6.83 10.16
N SER A 365 0.97 5.91 9.84
CA SER A 365 1.70 5.07 10.79
C SER A 365 3.16 4.99 10.35
N ILE A 366 4.06 4.80 11.32
CA ILE A 366 5.48 4.59 11.08
C ILE A 366 5.97 3.39 11.88
N SER A 367 6.80 2.56 11.27
CA SER A 367 7.44 1.43 11.92
C SER A 367 8.91 1.35 11.56
N ALA A 368 9.72 0.77 12.44
CA ALA A 368 11.15 0.56 12.23
C ALA A 368 11.51 -0.91 12.48
N ARG A 369 12.41 -1.46 11.67
CA ARG A 369 12.93 -2.84 11.81
C ARG A 369 14.43 -2.85 11.58
N GLY A 370 15.16 -3.66 12.34
CA GLY A 370 16.63 -3.66 12.35
C GLY A 370 17.19 -2.42 13.09
N GLY A 371 18.35 -2.55 13.72
CA GLY A 371 18.93 -1.55 14.62
C GLY A 371 18.65 -1.81 16.11
N ASP A 372 18.92 -0.83 16.95
CA ASP A 372 18.73 -0.91 18.40
C ASP A 372 17.24 -0.83 18.77
N VAL A 373 16.78 -1.84 19.51
CA VAL A 373 15.39 -1.99 19.99
C VAL A 373 14.93 -0.76 20.77
N THR A 374 15.81 -0.06 21.46
CA THR A 374 15.49 1.17 22.20
C THR A 374 14.93 2.24 21.27
N TYR A 375 15.60 2.48 20.14
CA TYR A 375 15.16 3.50 19.18
C TYR A 375 13.95 3.03 18.38
N ILE A 376 13.87 1.74 18.05
CA ILE A 376 12.69 1.15 17.40
C ILE A 376 11.44 1.36 18.26
N THR A 377 11.55 1.07 19.57
CA THR A 377 10.45 1.25 20.53
C THR A 377 10.03 2.72 20.64
N GLU A 378 10.98 3.65 20.60
CA GLU A 378 10.69 5.09 20.62
C GLU A 378 9.98 5.56 19.35
N ILE A 379 10.37 5.05 18.17
CA ILE A 379 9.73 5.38 16.89
C ILE A 379 8.29 4.85 16.83
N ILE A 380 8.08 3.58 17.18
CA ILE A 380 6.76 2.92 17.06
C ILE A 380 5.75 3.47 18.07
N ASN A 381 6.18 3.82 19.28
CA ASN A 381 5.30 4.33 20.33
C ASN A 381 5.16 5.87 20.32
N CYS A 382 5.61 6.55 19.26
CA CYS A 382 5.49 7.99 19.16
C CYS A 382 4.03 8.41 18.88
N GLU A 383 3.37 8.96 19.89
CA GLU A 383 2.03 9.56 19.75
C GLU A 383 2.05 10.99 19.17
N LYS A 384 3.24 11.58 18.99
CA LYS A 384 3.40 12.93 18.45
C LYS A 384 3.39 12.93 16.93
N ASP A 385 3.00 14.07 16.35
CA ASP A 385 3.03 14.31 14.90
C ASP A 385 4.44 14.35 14.28
N VAL A 386 5.46 14.52 15.12
CA VAL A 386 6.86 14.61 14.75
C VAL A 386 7.67 13.81 15.77
N LEU A 387 8.54 12.94 15.25
CA LEU A 387 9.49 12.17 16.01
C LEU A 387 10.50 13.06 16.77
N GLY A 388 11.05 12.54 17.86
CA GLY A 388 12.03 13.27 18.67
C GLY A 388 13.31 13.61 17.89
N ASP A 389 13.94 14.74 18.24
CA ASP A 389 15.13 15.24 17.55
C ASP A 389 16.22 14.16 17.35
N ASN A 390 16.61 13.96 16.09
CA ASN A 390 17.65 13.03 15.64
C ASN A 390 17.41 11.55 16.01
N ILE A 391 16.18 11.14 16.35
CA ILE A 391 15.91 9.73 16.68
C ILE A 391 16.17 8.80 15.49
N VAL A 392 15.75 9.23 14.29
CA VAL A 392 15.93 8.47 13.05
C VAL A 392 17.42 8.32 12.72
N ASP A 393 18.21 9.39 12.86
CA ASP A 393 19.67 9.36 12.68
C ASP A 393 20.39 8.44 13.67
N LYS A 394 19.97 8.45 14.94
CA LYS A 394 20.52 7.56 15.97
C LYS A 394 20.18 6.11 15.67
N TRP A 395 18.95 5.85 15.25
CA TRP A 395 18.50 4.54 14.83
C TRP A 395 19.31 4.03 13.63
N TYR A 396 19.48 4.81 12.56
CA TYR A 396 20.33 4.40 11.42
C TYR A 396 21.76 4.06 11.83
N LYS A 397 22.39 4.88 12.68
CA LYS A 397 23.75 4.64 13.19
C LYS A 397 23.87 3.43 14.12
N SER A 398 22.74 2.91 14.61
CA SER A 398 22.72 1.73 15.47
C SER A 398 22.72 0.42 14.68
N ILE A 399 22.45 0.45 13.37
CA ILE A 399 22.43 -0.73 12.50
C ILE A 399 23.86 -1.26 12.33
N ARG A 400 24.07 -2.52 12.67
CA ARG A 400 25.38 -3.18 12.72
C ARG A 400 25.30 -4.57 12.10
N LEU A 401 26.26 -4.80 11.22
CA LEU A 401 26.52 -6.08 10.58
C LEU A 401 28.00 -6.44 10.73
N ASP A 402 28.24 -7.58 11.34
CA ASP A 402 29.52 -8.25 11.54
C ASP A 402 29.38 -9.70 11.02
N LEU A 403 30.09 -10.00 9.94
CA LEU A 403 30.08 -11.33 9.32
C LEU A 403 30.88 -12.36 10.14
N GLN A 404 31.76 -11.91 11.04
CA GLN A 404 32.59 -12.78 11.88
C GLN A 404 31.96 -13.04 13.24
N ASP A 405 31.10 -12.14 13.71
CA ASP A 405 30.37 -12.27 14.97
C ASP A 405 28.88 -11.98 14.80
N PRO A 406 28.10 -12.96 14.27
CA PRO A 406 26.67 -12.78 14.01
C PRO A 406 25.82 -12.44 15.23
N VAL A 407 26.31 -12.73 16.45
CA VAL A 407 25.61 -12.43 17.71
C VAL A 407 25.49 -10.92 17.93
N LYS A 408 26.39 -10.14 17.34
CA LYS A 408 26.38 -8.67 17.41
C LYS A 408 25.56 -8.00 16.32
N ASN A 409 24.97 -8.79 15.42
CA ASN A 409 24.18 -8.27 14.32
C ASN A 409 22.79 -7.89 14.81
N ASN A 410 22.31 -6.75 14.35
CA ASN A 410 20.93 -6.30 14.55
C ASN A 410 20.30 -5.89 13.22
N VAL A 411 20.72 -6.53 12.13
CA VAL A 411 20.08 -6.36 10.82
C VAL A 411 18.84 -7.26 10.73
N GLU A 412 17.87 -6.82 9.93
CA GLU A 412 16.62 -7.52 9.65
C GLU A 412 16.41 -7.67 8.15
N LEU A 413 15.44 -8.52 7.74
CA LEU A 413 14.97 -8.57 6.35
C LEU A 413 14.21 -7.28 6.01
N ILE A 414 14.70 -6.53 5.03
CA ILE A 414 14.14 -5.20 4.68
C ILE A 414 13.51 -5.13 3.30
N ASP A 415 13.97 -5.95 2.36
CA ASP A 415 13.43 -6.09 1.01
C ASP A 415 13.80 -7.49 0.46
N PHE A 416 13.09 -7.95 -0.56
CA PHE A 416 13.20 -9.28 -1.12
C PHE A 416 12.53 -9.39 -2.48
N LYS A 417 12.89 -10.45 -3.22
CA LYS A 417 12.16 -10.89 -4.41
C LYS A 417 11.77 -12.36 -4.30
N LEU A 418 10.60 -12.67 -4.85
CA LEU A 418 9.96 -13.97 -4.70
C LEU A 418 9.79 -14.70 -6.03
N PHE A 419 9.87 -16.03 -5.99
CA PHE A 419 9.66 -16.89 -7.15
C PHE A 419 8.70 -18.05 -6.81
N PRO A 420 7.75 -18.42 -7.67
CA PRO A 420 6.72 -19.39 -7.30
C PRO A 420 7.28 -20.79 -6.98
N ILE A 421 6.79 -21.39 -5.89
CA ILE A 421 7.28 -22.69 -5.40
C ILE A 421 6.98 -23.84 -6.37
N TYR A 422 5.86 -23.77 -7.10
CA TYR A 422 5.44 -24.82 -8.01
C TYR A 422 6.43 -25.00 -9.18
N GLU A 423 7.23 -23.99 -9.53
CA GLU A 423 8.23 -24.08 -10.60
C GLU A 423 9.34 -25.10 -10.29
N PHE A 424 9.58 -25.39 -9.01
CA PHE A 424 10.53 -26.42 -8.56
C PHE A 424 9.98 -27.85 -8.61
N ILE A 425 8.69 -28.01 -8.95
CA ILE A 425 8.06 -29.32 -9.09
C ILE A 425 8.36 -29.87 -10.49
N THR A 426 9.12 -30.97 -10.54
CA THR A 426 9.56 -31.59 -11.79
C THR A 426 8.47 -32.41 -12.47
N ASP A 427 7.55 -32.98 -11.70
CA ASP A 427 6.35 -33.66 -12.21
C ASP A 427 5.37 -32.62 -12.76
N GLU A 428 5.15 -32.63 -14.07
CA GLU A 428 4.28 -31.68 -14.76
C GLU A 428 2.83 -31.73 -14.27
N LYS A 429 2.29 -32.91 -13.95
CA LYS A 429 0.90 -33.02 -13.47
C LYS A 429 0.78 -32.43 -12.08
N ALA A 430 1.71 -32.76 -11.18
CA ALA A 430 1.73 -32.19 -9.84
C ALA A 430 1.96 -30.67 -9.88
N ARG A 431 2.89 -30.18 -10.72
CA ARG A 431 3.13 -28.75 -10.92
C ARG A 431 1.86 -28.01 -11.33
N ASN A 432 1.18 -28.50 -12.39
CA ASN A 432 -0.02 -27.85 -12.90
C ASN A 432 -1.18 -27.90 -11.88
N PHE A 433 -1.25 -28.97 -11.09
CA PHE A 433 -2.22 -29.09 -10.00
C PHE A 433 -1.95 -28.06 -8.90
N VAL A 434 -0.71 -27.95 -8.40
CA VAL A 434 -0.34 -26.97 -7.37
C VAL A 434 -0.52 -25.53 -7.88
N PHE A 435 -0.18 -25.25 -9.14
CA PHE A 435 -0.45 -23.96 -9.78
C PHE A 435 -1.97 -23.63 -9.77
N THR A 436 -2.81 -24.60 -10.09
CA THR A 436 -4.27 -24.43 -10.07
C THR A 436 -4.79 -24.16 -8.66
N GLN A 437 -4.31 -24.89 -7.66
CA GLN A 437 -4.69 -24.66 -6.26
C GLN A 437 -4.24 -23.28 -5.77
N LEU A 438 -3.04 -22.84 -6.13
CA LEU A 438 -2.59 -21.47 -5.82
C LEU A 438 -3.53 -20.42 -6.42
N GLY A 439 -4.01 -20.62 -7.65
CA GLY A 439 -5.01 -19.74 -8.28
C GLY A 439 -6.33 -19.68 -7.51
N ILE A 440 -6.78 -20.81 -6.95
CA ILE A 440 -7.99 -20.88 -6.11
C ILE A 440 -7.78 -20.12 -4.80
N GLU A 441 -6.64 -20.32 -4.13
CA GLU A 441 -6.27 -19.60 -2.90
C GLU A 441 -6.16 -18.09 -3.12
N ILE A 442 -5.53 -17.66 -4.23
CA ILE A 442 -5.46 -16.24 -4.61
C ILE A 442 -6.87 -15.64 -4.73
N GLN A 443 -7.79 -16.34 -5.41
CA GLN A 443 -9.15 -15.88 -5.58
C GLN A 443 -9.89 -15.81 -4.23
N TYR A 444 -9.73 -16.84 -3.39
CA TYR A 444 -10.34 -16.88 -2.06
C TYR A 444 -9.88 -15.72 -1.18
N GLU A 445 -8.56 -15.47 -1.12
CA GLU A 445 -7.99 -14.38 -0.34
C GLU A 445 -8.42 -13.01 -0.90
N ASP A 446 -8.41 -12.82 -2.23
CA ASP A 446 -8.91 -11.57 -2.84
C ASP A 446 -10.40 -11.32 -2.51
N ASP A 447 -11.24 -12.36 -2.49
CA ASP A 447 -12.66 -12.23 -2.12
C ASP A 447 -12.87 -11.87 -0.64
N MET A 448 -11.99 -12.35 0.25
CA MET A 448 -11.98 -12.02 1.68
C MET A 448 -11.32 -10.68 2.01
N PHE A 449 -10.55 -10.11 1.09
CA PHE A 449 -9.85 -8.84 1.31
C PHE A 449 -10.83 -7.65 1.37
N PRO A 450 -10.71 -6.74 2.36
CA PRO A 450 -11.53 -5.54 2.41
C PRO A 450 -11.21 -4.62 1.22
N LYS A 451 -12.15 -4.52 0.28
CA LYS A 451 -12.02 -3.69 -0.93
C LYS A 451 -13.32 -2.96 -1.27
N VAL A 452 -13.21 -2.02 -2.20
CA VAL A 452 -14.37 -1.34 -2.81
C VAL A 452 -15.02 -2.29 -3.82
N TYR A 453 -16.22 -2.77 -3.54
CA TYR A 453 -16.95 -3.69 -4.43
C TYR A 453 -17.79 -2.97 -5.50
N ASP A 454 -18.14 -1.69 -5.30
CA ASP A 454 -19.06 -0.95 -6.15
C ASP A 454 -18.37 0.15 -6.99
N LYS A 455 -17.12 -0.10 -7.40
CA LYS A 455 -16.36 0.82 -8.27
C LYS A 455 -17.18 1.14 -9.53
N LYS A 456 -17.44 2.42 -9.75
CA LYS A 456 -18.20 2.90 -10.91
C LYS A 456 -17.23 3.31 -12.02
N TYR A 457 -17.39 2.67 -13.18
CA TYR A 457 -16.69 3.03 -14.42
C TYR A 457 -17.70 3.51 -15.46
N ARG A 458 -17.49 4.72 -16.01
CA ARG A 458 -18.41 5.30 -17.01
C ARG A 458 -17.69 5.91 -18.21
N GLN A 459 -18.22 5.66 -19.41
CA GLN A 459 -17.86 6.40 -20.62
C GLN A 459 -18.78 7.60 -20.74
N ILE A 460 -18.20 8.79 -20.74
CA ILE A 460 -18.89 10.07 -20.77
C ILE A 460 -18.68 10.66 -22.16
N ASP A 461 -19.76 10.71 -22.93
CA ASP A 461 -19.73 11.20 -24.31
C ASP A 461 -19.73 12.73 -24.31
N CYS A 462 -18.61 13.33 -24.70
CA CYS A 462 -18.48 14.78 -24.77
C CYS A 462 -19.47 15.38 -25.77
N GLN A 463 -19.82 14.68 -26.85
CA GLN A 463 -20.73 15.20 -27.88
C GLN A 463 -22.17 15.28 -27.36
N LYS A 464 -22.60 14.33 -26.53
CA LYS A 464 -23.93 14.39 -25.88
C LYS A 464 -24.04 15.53 -24.87
N LEU A 465 -22.95 15.82 -24.17
CA LEU A 465 -22.89 16.84 -23.12
C LEU A 465 -22.56 18.23 -23.68
N ILE A 466 -22.04 18.27 -24.89
CA ILE A 466 -21.77 19.45 -25.69
C ILE A 466 -22.68 19.37 -26.91
N THR A 467 -23.98 19.52 -26.69
CA THR A 467 -24.92 19.71 -27.79
C THR A 467 -24.50 20.94 -28.62
N ASP A 468 -24.96 21.02 -29.87
CA ASP A 468 -24.82 22.23 -30.72
C ASP A 468 -25.33 23.53 -30.02
N ASP A 469 -26.02 23.40 -28.88
CA ASP A 469 -26.40 24.45 -27.93
C ASP A 469 -25.24 25.14 -27.20
N MET A 470 -23.98 24.72 -27.33
CA MET A 470 -22.88 25.64 -27.00
C MET A 470 -22.94 26.92 -27.87
N LYS A 471 -23.59 26.90 -29.05
CA LYS A 471 -23.92 28.13 -29.81
C LYS A 471 -25.08 28.93 -29.20
N TYR A 472 -25.96 28.30 -28.41
CA TYR A 472 -27.13 28.89 -27.76
C TYR A 472 -26.90 29.04 -26.23
N HIS A 473 -25.83 29.74 -25.86
CA HIS A 473 -25.42 30.14 -24.50
C HIS A 473 -26.52 30.69 -23.54
N ASN A 474 -27.43 29.87 -23.02
CA ASN A 474 -28.49 30.33 -22.11
C ASN A 474 -28.62 29.54 -20.79
N GLN A 475 -27.76 28.56 -20.49
CA GLN A 475 -27.99 27.67 -19.36
C GLN A 475 -26.74 27.55 -18.47
N TRP A 476 -26.59 28.51 -17.53
CA TRP A 476 -25.69 28.39 -16.36
C TRP A 476 -26.30 27.44 -15.32
N TRP A 477 -26.57 26.22 -15.76
CA TRP A 477 -27.11 25.18 -14.92
C TRP A 477 -25.93 24.42 -14.35
N LEU A 478 -25.91 24.34 -13.03
CA LEU A 478 -25.16 23.31 -12.35
C LEU A 478 -25.87 22.00 -12.65
N GLU A 479 -25.15 21.07 -13.28
CA GLU A 479 -25.67 19.75 -13.57
C GLU A 479 -24.71 18.71 -13.01
N TYR A 480 -25.22 17.51 -12.81
CA TYR A 480 -24.42 16.40 -12.34
C TYR A 480 -24.79 15.14 -13.11
N LEU A 481 -23.76 14.38 -13.45
CA LEU A 481 -23.91 13.03 -14.00
C LEU A 481 -24.13 12.08 -12.84
N ARG A 482 -25.21 11.31 -12.91
CA ARG A 482 -25.47 10.21 -11.99
C ARG A 482 -25.19 8.87 -12.65
N ALA A 483 -24.40 8.05 -11.98
CA ALA A 483 -24.34 6.63 -12.23
C ALA A 483 -25.25 5.97 -11.19
N ASP A 484 -26.34 5.37 -11.64
CA ASP A 484 -27.39 4.84 -10.77
C ASP A 484 -27.93 5.99 -9.87
N ASP A 485 -27.89 5.83 -8.54
CA ASP A 485 -28.28 6.86 -7.58
C ASP A 485 -27.12 7.74 -7.09
N GLN A 486 -25.89 7.58 -7.60
CA GLN A 486 -24.73 8.33 -7.13
C GLN A 486 -24.33 9.43 -8.10
N ALA A 487 -24.14 10.66 -7.62
CA ALA A 487 -23.51 11.72 -8.39
C ALA A 487 -22.01 11.43 -8.54
N ILE A 488 -21.52 11.40 -9.78
CA ILE A 488 -20.13 11.02 -10.11
C ILE A 488 -19.33 12.17 -10.74
N VAL A 489 -19.99 13.13 -11.38
CA VAL A 489 -19.35 14.30 -11.99
C VAL A 489 -20.27 15.50 -11.84
N GLU A 490 -19.74 16.61 -11.33
CA GLU A 490 -20.34 17.94 -11.42
C GLU A 490 -19.90 18.60 -12.73
N THR A 491 -20.84 19.15 -13.49
CA THR A 491 -20.53 19.85 -14.73
C THR A 491 -21.21 21.22 -14.78
N ILE A 492 -20.43 22.20 -15.22
CA ILE A 492 -20.86 23.61 -15.29
C ILE A 492 -20.10 24.33 -16.40
N SER A 493 -20.73 25.38 -16.94
CA SER A 493 -20.12 26.28 -17.90
C SER A 493 -19.36 27.40 -17.19
N GLU A 494 -18.08 27.57 -17.53
CA GLU A 494 -17.16 28.56 -16.94
C GLU A 494 -16.56 29.47 -18.01
N TYR A 495 -16.33 30.74 -17.67
CA TYR A 495 -15.68 31.70 -18.55
C TYR A 495 -14.47 32.30 -17.82
N ILE A 496 -13.27 32.07 -18.35
CA ILE A 496 -12.03 32.51 -17.70
C ILE A 496 -11.07 33.14 -18.71
N TRP A 497 -10.38 34.21 -18.30
CA TRP A 497 -9.28 34.78 -19.05
C TRP A 497 -7.95 34.33 -18.46
N ILE A 498 -7.11 33.70 -19.28
CA ILE A 498 -5.75 33.31 -18.87
C ILE A 498 -4.79 33.87 -19.89
N LYS A 499 -3.79 34.64 -19.43
CA LYS A 499 -2.73 35.23 -20.28
C LYS A 499 -3.28 36.01 -21.49
N GLY A 500 -4.36 36.78 -21.28
CA GLY A 500 -4.97 37.62 -22.32
C GLY A 500 -5.86 36.89 -23.32
N LYS A 501 -6.12 35.59 -23.14
CA LYS A 501 -7.07 34.81 -23.94
C LYS A 501 -8.28 34.42 -23.09
N GLN A 502 -9.47 34.63 -23.63
CA GLN A 502 -10.71 34.14 -23.05
C GLN A 502 -10.97 32.68 -23.42
N TYR A 503 -11.42 31.90 -22.45
CA TYR A 503 -11.86 30.53 -22.60
C TYR A 503 -13.32 30.40 -22.18
N ALA A 504 -14.15 29.88 -23.08
CA ALA A 504 -15.51 29.43 -22.76
C ALA A 504 -15.45 27.90 -22.58
N LEU A 505 -15.51 27.47 -21.32
CA LEU A 505 -15.28 26.10 -20.90
C LEU A 505 -16.58 25.45 -20.50
N ARG A 506 -16.73 24.17 -20.84
CA ARG A 506 -17.59 23.25 -20.11
C ARG A 506 -16.70 22.37 -19.25
N SER A 507 -16.77 22.55 -17.93
CA SER A 507 -15.95 21.82 -16.97
C SER A 507 -16.68 20.61 -16.43
N PHE A 508 -15.91 19.59 -16.07
CA PHE A 508 -16.33 18.30 -15.54
C PHE A 508 -15.43 17.98 -14.34
N TYR A 509 -15.97 18.16 -13.15
CA TYR A 509 -15.29 17.90 -11.89
C TYR A 509 -15.78 16.56 -11.32
N PRO A 510 -14.91 15.55 -11.19
CA PRO A 510 -15.28 14.29 -10.55
C PRO A 510 -15.74 14.52 -9.11
N ILE A 511 -16.74 13.74 -8.71
CA ILE A 511 -17.28 13.71 -7.35
C ILE A 511 -16.80 12.41 -6.69
N ILE A 512 -16.16 12.54 -5.54
CA ILE A 512 -15.67 11.41 -4.75
C ILE A 512 -16.15 11.52 -3.31
N SER A 513 -16.83 10.48 -2.82
CA SER A 513 -17.43 10.46 -1.48
C SER A 513 -18.32 11.68 -1.21
N GLY A 514 -19.07 12.11 -2.23
CA GLY A 514 -19.95 13.27 -2.19
C GLY A 514 -19.24 14.61 -2.36
N GLU A 515 -17.90 14.67 -2.32
CA GLU A 515 -17.13 15.92 -2.51
C GLU A 515 -16.77 16.14 -3.97
N VAL A 516 -16.95 17.38 -4.44
CA VAL A 516 -16.49 17.81 -5.77
C VAL A 516 -15.01 18.11 -5.71
N ARG A 517 -14.21 17.51 -6.60
CA ARG A 517 -12.78 17.79 -6.67
C ARG A 517 -12.52 19.16 -7.29
N ASN A 518 -11.42 19.78 -6.86
CA ASN A 518 -10.96 21.07 -7.41
C ASN A 518 -10.25 20.93 -8.77
N GLU A 519 -9.85 19.69 -9.10
CA GLU A 519 -9.35 19.31 -10.41
C GLU A 519 -10.43 18.60 -11.23
N GLY A 520 -10.45 18.86 -12.52
CA GLY A 520 -11.32 18.18 -13.47
C GLY A 520 -10.83 18.31 -14.91
N LEU A 521 -11.71 17.97 -15.85
CA LEU A 521 -11.48 18.19 -17.28
C LEU A 521 -12.37 19.32 -17.77
N ALA A 522 -11.85 20.15 -18.67
CA ALA A 522 -12.58 21.24 -19.29
C ALA A 522 -12.52 21.13 -20.81
N VAL A 523 -13.66 21.38 -21.45
CA VAL A 523 -13.83 21.22 -22.89
C VAL A 523 -14.21 22.56 -23.51
N THR A 524 -13.57 22.87 -24.63
CA THR A 524 -13.93 24.00 -25.51
C THR A 524 -14.55 23.46 -26.81
N SER A 525 -14.79 24.34 -27.79
CA SER A 525 -15.31 23.93 -29.10
C SER A 525 -14.41 22.92 -29.83
N ASP A 526 -13.09 22.97 -29.63
CA ASP A 526 -12.12 22.15 -30.37
C ASP A 526 -11.08 21.44 -29.48
N SER A 527 -10.85 21.93 -28.27
CA SER A 527 -9.74 21.54 -27.41
C SER A 527 -10.19 21.04 -26.05
N LEU A 528 -9.40 20.15 -25.47
CA LEU A 528 -9.54 19.61 -24.12
C LEU A 528 -8.41 20.12 -23.22
N TYR A 529 -8.76 20.36 -21.96
CA TYR A 529 -7.84 20.84 -20.95
C TYR A 529 -8.05 20.08 -19.64
N ARG A 530 -6.99 19.93 -18.85
CA ARG A 530 -7.10 19.70 -17.41
C ARG A 530 -7.24 21.06 -16.73
N ILE A 531 -8.26 21.21 -15.90
CA ILE A 531 -8.53 22.43 -15.13
C ILE A 531 -8.31 22.14 -13.65
N LEU A 532 -7.50 22.96 -12.99
CA LEU A 532 -7.23 22.88 -11.55
C LEU A 532 -7.42 24.26 -10.94
N TRP A 533 -8.31 24.33 -9.95
CA TRP A 533 -8.40 25.47 -9.03
C TRP A 533 -7.64 25.13 -7.75
N LYS A 534 -6.61 25.91 -7.41
CA LYS A 534 -5.91 25.78 -6.13
C LYS A 534 -5.91 27.15 -5.47
N ASP A 535 -6.60 27.26 -4.34
CA ASP A 535 -6.97 28.54 -3.76
C ASP A 535 -7.61 29.44 -4.83
N LEU A 536 -7.04 30.62 -5.08
CA LEU A 536 -7.50 31.56 -6.10
C LEU A 536 -6.73 31.42 -7.42
N GLU A 537 -5.94 30.38 -7.61
CA GLU A 537 -5.15 30.17 -8.84
C GLU A 537 -5.78 29.11 -9.74
N CYS A 538 -5.97 29.45 -11.01
CA CYS A 538 -6.39 28.53 -12.06
C CYS A 538 -5.19 28.06 -12.89
N THR A 539 -5.04 26.75 -13.02
CA THR A 539 -4.14 26.14 -14.00
C THR A 539 -4.97 25.45 -15.07
N LEU A 540 -4.72 25.80 -16.33
CA LEU A 540 -5.36 25.20 -17.50
C LEU A 540 -4.29 24.58 -18.40
N THR A 541 -4.21 23.26 -18.41
CA THR A 541 -3.18 22.50 -19.14
C THR A 541 -3.82 21.82 -20.36
N PRO A 542 -3.41 22.13 -21.60
CA PRO A 542 -3.92 21.45 -22.78
C PRO A 542 -3.59 19.95 -22.74
N ILE A 543 -4.57 19.09 -23.04
CA ILE A 543 -4.39 17.62 -23.05
C ILE A 543 -4.67 16.97 -24.40
N GLY A 544 -5.33 17.67 -25.32
CA GLY A 544 -5.60 17.16 -26.67
C GLY A 544 -6.71 17.90 -27.39
N LYS A 545 -7.07 17.45 -28.59
CA LYS A 545 -8.25 17.94 -29.30
C LYS A 545 -9.48 17.12 -28.98
N ARG A 546 -10.63 17.77 -28.90
CA ARG A 546 -11.92 17.11 -28.67
C ARG A 546 -12.28 16.11 -29.77
N SER A 547 -11.86 16.38 -31.01
CA SER A 547 -12.07 15.46 -32.14
C SER A 547 -11.27 14.16 -32.01
N GLU A 548 -10.15 14.19 -31.29
CA GLU A 548 -9.28 13.03 -31.06
C GLU A 548 -9.75 12.22 -29.85
N TYR A 549 -10.33 12.90 -28.85
CA TYR A 549 -10.85 12.28 -27.62
C TYR A 549 -12.33 12.67 -27.39
N PRO A 550 -13.28 12.05 -28.11
CA PRO A 550 -14.70 12.37 -27.99
C PRO A 550 -15.34 11.83 -26.69
N THR A 551 -14.64 10.97 -25.95
CA THR A 551 -15.12 10.28 -24.77
C THR A 551 -14.19 10.54 -23.59
N LEU A 552 -14.77 10.83 -22.42
CA LEU A 552 -14.06 10.86 -21.14
C LEU A 552 -14.38 9.58 -20.36
N TYR A 553 -13.47 9.18 -19.50
CA TYR A 553 -13.57 7.97 -18.69
C TYR A 553 -13.60 8.37 -17.22
N TYR A 554 -14.71 8.07 -16.56
CA TYR A 554 -14.78 8.13 -15.10
C TYR A 554 -14.24 6.83 -14.53
N ASN A 555 -13.10 6.91 -13.87
CA ASN A 555 -12.27 5.80 -13.40
C ASN A 555 -12.40 5.67 -11.88
N ALA A 556 -13.62 5.39 -11.39
CA ALA A 556 -13.91 5.28 -9.97
C ALA A 556 -13.36 6.49 -9.17
N GLY A 557 -13.79 7.70 -9.50
CA GLY A 557 -13.44 8.94 -8.77
C GLY A 557 -12.39 9.82 -9.45
N ASP A 558 -11.73 9.30 -10.48
CA ASP A 558 -10.89 10.10 -11.40
C ASP A 558 -11.60 10.30 -12.73
N LEU A 559 -11.22 11.35 -13.46
CA LEU A 559 -11.70 11.64 -14.81
C LEU A 559 -10.51 11.74 -15.76
N ASP A 560 -10.53 10.96 -16.83
CA ASP A 560 -9.42 10.88 -17.79
C ASP A 560 -9.92 10.82 -19.25
N ILE A 561 -9.01 11.01 -20.20
CA ILE A 561 -9.26 10.89 -21.65
C ILE A 561 -8.97 9.48 -22.18
N THR A 562 -8.34 8.63 -21.37
CA THR A 562 -8.08 7.22 -21.66
C THR A 562 -8.72 6.30 -20.61
N PRO A 563 -9.14 5.08 -21.01
CA PRO A 563 -9.57 4.08 -20.03
C PRO A 563 -8.40 3.67 -19.13
N THR A 564 -8.71 3.19 -17.92
CA THR A 564 -7.73 2.52 -17.05
C THR A 564 -7.65 1.04 -17.41
N ASP A 565 -6.46 0.46 -17.27
CA ASP A 565 -6.23 -0.98 -17.39
C ASP A 565 -6.89 -1.79 -16.25
N SER A 566 -7.42 -1.09 -15.22
CA SER A 566 -8.04 -1.71 -14.05
C SER A 566 -9.46 -2.24 -14.28
N THR A 567 -10.04 -2.07 -15.48
CA THR A 567 -11.37 -2.61 -15.80
C THR A 567 -11.47 -3.01 -17.28
N GLU A 568 -12.14 -4.13 -17.54
CA GLU A 568 -12.48 -4.57 -18.90
C GLU A 568 -13.77 -3.94 -19.42
N THR A 569 -14.61 -3.37 -18.55
CA THR A 569 -15.91 -2.84 -18.94
C THR A 569 -16.18 -1.45 -18.37
N TYR A 570 -16.67 -0.58 -19.25
CA TYR A 570 -17.24 0.70 -18.87
C TYR A 570 -18.70 0.75 -19.31
N SER A 571 -19.57 1.20 -18.41
CA SER A 571 -20.96 1.45 -18.77
C SER A 571 -21.10 2.82 -19.44
N THR A 572 -22.00 2.92 -20.41
CA THR A 572 -22.45 4.19 -21.01
C THR A 572 -23.72 4.73 -20.35
N ASP A 573 -24.24 4.03 -19.34
CA ASP A 573 -25.45 4.40 -18.62
C ASP A 573 -25.17 5.43 -17.53
N TYR A 574 -25.65 6.65 -17.75
CA TYR A 574 -25.65 7.73 -16.80
C TYR A 574 -26.80 8.69 -17.13
N VAL A 575 -27.26 9.42 -16.12
CA VAL A 575 -28.30 10.44 -16.29
C VAL A 575 -27.74 11.80 -15.94
N LEU A 576 -27.87 12.75 -16.85
CA LEU A 576 -27.62 14.16 -16.57
C LEU A 576 -28.81 14.74 -15.83
N ARG A 577 -28.57 15.34 -14.66
CA ARG A 577 -29.59 16.00 -13.85
C ARG A 577 -29.20 17.43 -13.58
N GLN A 578 -30.16 18.35 -13.74
CA GLN A 578 -30.01 19.72 -13.31
C GLN A 578 -30.18 19.82 -11.79
N THR A 579 -29.32 20.60 -11.14
CA THR A 579 -29.48 20.98 -9.74
C THR A 579 -30.59 22.03 -9.61
N ILE A 580 -31.51 21.80 -8.67
CA ILE A 580 -32.57 22.75 -8.29
C ILE A 580 -32.48 22.93 -6.78
N LEU A 581 -32.30 24.17 -6.32
CA LEU A 581 -32.42 24.51 -4.91
C LEU A 581 -33.72 25.24 -4.65
N TYR A 582 -34.17 25.23 -3.40
CA TYR A 582 -35.35 25.97 -2.97
C TYR A 582 -34.95 26.97 -1.88
N SER A 583 -35.39 28.20 -2.03
CA SER A 583 -35.30 29.24 -1.00
C SER A 583 -36.37 30.29 -1.24
N LEU A 584 -36.94 30.83 -0.17
CA LEU A 584 -38.02 31.81 -0.17
C LEU A 584 -39.23 31.35 -1.00
N GLY A 585 -39.54 30.05 -0.94
CA GLY A 585 -40.64 29.42 -1.67
C GLY A 585 -40.47 29.44 -3.20
N LYS A 586 -39.24 29.59 -3.70
CA LYS A 586 -38.90 29.66 -5.12
C LYS A 586 -37.74 28.75 -5.48
N GLU A 587 -37.75 28.29 -6.73
CA GLU A 587 -36.67 27.50 -7.31
C GLU A 587 -35.51 28.39 -7.72
N LEU A 588 -34.30 27.98 -7.34
CA LEU A 588 -33.04 28.55 -7.76
C LEU A 588 -32.41 27.59 -8.78
N ARG A 589 -32.25 28.07 -10.01
CA ARG A 589 -31.75 27.28 -11.15
C ARG A 589 -30.52 27.88 -11.82
N LEU A 590 -30.07 29.04 -11.36
CA LEU A 590 -29.00 29.82 -11.98
C LEU A 590 -27.77 29.79 -11.08
N PHE A 591 -26.82 28.94 -11.42
CA PHE A 591 -25.61 28.71 -10.64
C PHE A 591 -24.41 29.29 -11.35
N TYR A 592 -23.52 29.90 -10.59
CA TYR A 592 -22.37 30.60 -11.14
C TYR A 592 -21.10 30.11 -10.47
N LYS A 593 -20.24 29.44 -11.24
CA LYS A 593 -18.89 29.13 -10.80
C LYS A 593 -18.00 30.35 -10.99
N TYR A 594 -17.34 30.76 -9.92
CA TYR A 594 -16.46 31.92 -9.90
C TYR A 594 -15.17 31.53 -9.20
N GLY A 595 -14.22 31.07 -10.00
CA GLY A 595 -13.03 30.41 -9.47
C GLY A 595 -13.36 29.12 -8.72
N PRO A 596 -12.83 28.90 -7.51
CA PRO A 596 -13.18 27.74 -6.70
C PRO A 596 -14.61 27.84 -6.12
N TYR A 597 -15.24 29.01 -6.16
CA TYR A 597 -16.54 29.24 -5.52
C TYR A 597 -17.71 28.91 -6.44
N MET A 598 -18.81 28.46 -5.82
CA MET A 598 -20.10 28.31 -6.48
C MET A 598 -21.12 29.22 -5.82
N PHE A 599 -21.79 30.05 -6.63
CA PHE A 599 -22.79 31.01 -6.19
C PHE A 599 -24.17 30.74 -6.78
N VAL A 600 -25.20 31.15 -6.03
CA VAL A 600 -26.58 31.22 -6.50
C VAL A 600 -27.28 32.41 -5.85
N ALA A 601 -28.00 33.20 -6.64
CA ALA A 601 -28.76 34.34 -6.12
C ALA A 601 -30.22 33.95 -5.85
N SER A 602 -30.78 34.44 -4.74
CA SER A 602 -32.21 34.31 -4.46
C SER A 602 -33.03 35.26 -5.34
N PRO A 603 -34.34 35.01 -5.52
CA PRO A 603 -35.22 35.93 -6.23
C PRO A 603 -35.38 37.27 -5.51
N SER A 604 -35.56 38.33 -6.28
CA SER A 604 -35.64 39.73 -5.84
C SER A 604 -37.01 40.06 -5.20
N ARG A 605 -37.29 39.60 -3.97
CA ARG A 605 -38.55 39.88 -3.22
C ARG A 605 -38.44 39.80 -1.68
N TRP A 606 -37.29 40.09 -1.08
CA TRP A 606 -37.21 40.08 0.40
C TRP A 606 -37.86 41.32 1.02
N SER A 607 -38.77 41.09 1.99
CA SER A 607 -39.61 42.13 2.61
C SER A 607 -39.38 42.33 4.13
N GLY A 608 -38.24 41.87 4.67
CA GLY A 608 -37.73 42.40 5.95
C GLY A 608 -37.86 41.53 7.21
N ASN A 609 -37.29 40.32 7.22
CA ASN A 609 -36.81 39.70 8.46
C ASN A 609 -35.52 38.89 8.19
N PRO A 610 -34.36 39.29 8.73
CA PRO A 610 -33.08 38.61 8.52
C PRO A 610 -33.10 37.15 8.98
N MET A 611 -33.73 36.88 10.12
CA MET A 611 -33.76 35.55 10.74
C MET A 611 -34.52 34.53 9.88
N VAL A 612 -35.56 34.96 9.17
CA VAL A 612 -36.31 34.11 8.23
C VAL A 612 -35.45 33.74 7.02
N ALA A 613 -34.64 34.68 6.52
CA ALA A 613 -33.74 34.42 5.39
C ALA A 613 -32.57 33.50 5.76
N PHE A 614 -32.03 33.63 6.98
CA PHE A 614 -31.03 32.70 7.48
C PHE A 614 -31.59 31.30 7.72
N ALA A 615 -32.86 31.18 8.12
CA ALA A 615 -33.55 29.91 8.34
C ALA A 615 -33.96 29.21 7.03
N ASP A 616 -34.30 29.96 5.98
CA ASP A 616 -34.79 29.43 4.70
C ASP A 616 -33.70 29.35 3.61
N ARG A 617 -32.43 29.33 4.03
CA ARG A 617 -31.29 29.11 3.13
C ARG A 617 -31.25 27.66 2.64
N PRO A 618 -30.80 27.40 1.40
CA PRO A 618 -30.62 26.02 0.95
C PRO A 618 -29.65 25.26 1.87
N LYS A 619 -29.94 23.98 2.12
CA LYS A 619 -29.09 23.11 2.94
C LYS A 619 -27.68 23.06 2.34
N ASP A 620 -26.65 23.23 3.18
CA ASP A 620 -25.23 23.24 2.80
C ASP A 620 -24.82 24.40 1.87
N TRP A 621 -25.64 25.45 1.83
CA TRP A 621 -25.31 26.75 1.24
C TRP A 621 -25.37 27.83 2.32
N GLU A 622 -24.42 28.74 2.26
CA GLU A 622 -24.21 29.80 3.24
C GLU A 622 -24.49 31.17 2.60
N ILE A 623 -24.89 32.14 3.42
CA ILE A 623 -24.94 33.52 2.95
C ILE A 623 -23.50 33.99 2.74
N PHE A 624 -23.22 34.54 1.57
CA PHE A 624 -21.92 35.11 1.24
C PHE A 624 -21.48 36.12 2.32
N THR A 625 -20.23 36.09 2.78
CA THR A 625 -19.74 36.99 3.83
C THR A 625 -18.70 38.00 3.32
N GLN A 626 -18.78 39.24 3.81
CA GLN A 626 -17.94 40.35 3.35
C GLN A 626 -16.42 40.12 3.57
N GLU A 627 -16.02 39.60 4.72
CA GLU A 627 -14.61 39.71 5.17
C GLU A 627 -13.64 38.74 4.49
N LYS A 628 -14.08 37.52 4.20
CA LYS A 628 -13.20 36.46 3.66
C LYS A 628 -13.30 36.34 2.15
N THR A 629 -14.51 36.38 1.60
CA THR A 629 -14.74 36.01 0.20
C THR A 629 -14.78 37.21 -0.76
N LEU A 630 -15.07 38.43 -0.29
CA LEU A 630 -15.11 39.61 -1.19
C LEU A 630 -13.74 39.95 -1.80
N LYS A 631 -12.69 39.90 -0.99
CA LYS A 631 -11.30 40.09 -1.45
C LYS A 631 -10.91 39.03 -2.47
N ASP A 632 -11.32 37.79 -2.24
CA ASP A 632 -11.09 36.70 -3.17
C ASP A 632 -11.80 36.94 -4.50
N LEU A 633 -13.04 37.44 -4.49
CA LEU A 633 -13.76 37.82 -5.71
C LEU A 633 -13.04 38.95 -6.48
N GLU A 634 -12.58 39.97 -5.77
CA GLU A 634 -11.82 41.08 -6.37
C GLU A 634 -10.51 40.60 -6.99
N GLU A 635 -9.80 39.71 -6.29
CA GLU A 635 -8.56 39.14 -6.78
C GLU A 635 -8.78 38.22 -7.98
N LEU A 636 -9.78 37.33 -7.93
CA LEU A 636 -10.17 36.48 -9.05
C LEU A 636 -10.61 37.32 -10.26
N HIS A 637 -11.32 38.42 -10.03
CA HIS A 637 -11.68 39.37 -11.09
C HIS A 637 -10.43 39.97 -11.74
N ARG A 638 -9.50 40.48 -10.92
CA ARG A 638 -8.24 41.08 -11.35
C ARG A 638 -7.38 40.08 -12.14
N LYS A 639 -7.31 38.82 -11.70
CA LYS A 639 -6.47 37.78 -12.32
C LYS A 639 -7.07 37.22 -13.61
N TYR A 640 -8.34 36.83 -13.57
CA TYR A 640 -8.95 36.01 -14.62
C TYR A 640 -10.06 36.68 -15.39
N ASN A 641 -10.38 37.94 -15.10
CA ASN A 641 -11.47 38.67 -15.73
C ASN A 641 -12.69 37.76 -15.99
N ILE A 642 -13.13 37.00 -14.97
CA ILE A 642 -14.18 35.95 -15.03
C ILE A 642 -15.54 36.53 -15.52
N LYS A 643 -15.57 37.84 -15.79
CA LYS A 643 -16.70 38.64 -16.20
C LYS A 643 -16.84 38.70 -17.72
N GLU A 644 -17.28 37.65 -18.40
CA GLU A 644 -17.83 37.83 -19.75
C GLU A 644 -18.76 36.71 -20.25
N ARG A 645 -20.00 37.09 -20.59
CA ARG A 645 -20.40 37.25 -22.00
C ARG A 645 -21.01 38.66 -22.20
N ASP A 646 -21.10 39.07 -23.46
CA ASP A 646 -21.63 40.33 -23.97
C ASP A 646 -23.09 40.61 -23.53
N SER A 647 -23.44 41.88 -23.39
CA SER A 647 -24.50 42.48 -22.55
C SER A 647 -25.97 42.14 -22.87
N ASN A 648 -26.26 41.11 -23.66
CA ASN A 648 -27.62 40.88 -24.21
C ASN A 648 -28.34 39.62 -23.69
N ARG A 649 -27.86 38.94 -22.65
CA ARG A 649 -28.48 37.70 -22.13
C ARG A 649 -28.56 37.67 -20.60
N GLN A 650 -29.62 37.07 -20.05
CA GLN A 650 -29.96 36.96 -18.63
C GLN A 650 -28.99 36.02 -17.88
N SER A 651 -27.85 36.54 -17.44
CA SER A 651 -26.59 35.77 -17.37
C SER A 651 -25.65 36.24 -16.27
N GLY A 652 -25.36 35.40 -15.26
CA GLY A 652 -24.44 35.76 -14.18
C GLY A 652 -25.07 36.62 -13.09
N LEU A 653 -24.24 37.08 -12.14
CA LEU A 653 -24.57 38.29 -11.37
C LEU A 653 -24.74 39.44 -12.38
N GLU A 654 -25.84 40.20 -12.29
CA GLU A 654 -26.18 41.15 -13.35
C GLU A 654 -25.21 42.35 -13.37
N TYR A 655 -25.12 43.03 -14.53
CA TYR A 655 -24.09 44.01 -14.90
C TYR A 655 -23.84 45.12 -13.86
N SER A 656 -24.84 45.42 -13.05
CA SER A 656 -24.77 46.31 -11.89
C SER A 656 -25.93 45.96 -10.96
N SER A 657 -25.72 45.01 -10.05
CA SER A 657 -26.79 44.48 -9.20
C SER A 657 -26.42 44.52 -7.74
N ASN A 658 -27.46 44.71 -6.94
CA ASN A 658 -27.37 44.64 -5.50
C ASN A 658 -27.67 43.21 -5.05
N TYR A 659 -26.94 42.74 -4.06
CA TYR A 659 -27.16 41.47 -3.39
C TYR A 659 -27.09 41.65 -1.88
N ILE A 660 -27.94 40.94 -1.16
CA ILE A 660 -27.87 40.89 0.29
C ILE A 660 -26.82 39.86 0.69
N ILE A 661 -25.85 40.28 1.48
CA ILE A 661 -24.74 39.45 1.98
C ILE A 661 -24.63 39.58 3.50
N GLY A 662 -23.91 38.68 4.14
CA GLY A 662 -23.62 38.71 5.56
C GLY A 662 -22.35 39.50 5.90
N ARG A 663 -22.32 40.07 7.09
CA ARG A 663 -21.12 40.59 7.76
C ARG A 663 -20.98 39.86 9.09
N ASN A 664 -19.79 39.34 9.39
CA ASN A 664 -19.53 38.73 10.68
C ASN A 664 -19.56 39.82 11.76
N SER A 665 -20.36 39.60 12.80
CA SER A 665 -20.41 40.48 13.97
C SER A 665 -20.41 39.59 15.22
N ALA A 666 -19.81 40.10 16.31
CA ALA A 666 -19.48 39.29 17.48
C ALA A 666 -20.70 38.74 18.24
N ASN A 667 -21.89 39.29 18.01
CA ASN A 667 -23.10 39.00 18.79
C ASN A 667 -24.28 38.49 17.94
N GLU A 668 -24.48 38.96 16.70
CA GLU A 668 -25.55 38.52 15.78
C GLU A 668 -25.12 38.66 14.31
N PRO A 669 -25.60 37.83 13.37
CA PRO A 669 -25.25 37.96 11.96
C PRO A 669 -25.90 39.21 11.33
N GLU A 670 -25.07 40.16 10.88
CA GLU A 670 -25.51 41.40 10.24
C GLU A 670 -25.69 41.19 8.74
N LEU A 671 -26.75 41.79 8.15
CA LEU A 671 -26.99 41.79 6.71
C LEU A 671 -26.68 43.16 6.14
N ILE A 672 -26.02 43.17 4.99
CA ILE A 672 -25.65 44.39 4.25
C ILE A 672 -25.93 44.22 2.76
N THR A 673 -25.98 45.33 2.03
CA THR A 673 -26.08 45.30 0.57
C THR A 673 -24.68 45.35 -0.05
N MET A 674 -24.34 44.37 -0.86
CA MET A 674 -23.21 44.39 -1.78
C MET A 674 -23.69 44.86 -3.15
N THR A 675 -23.13 45.96 -3.65
CA THR A 675 -23.26 46.36 -5.05
C THR A 675 -22.15 45.70 -5.83
N TYR A 676 -22.53 44.72 -6.64
CA TYR A 676 -21.65 44.07 -7.60
C TYR A 676 -21.63 44.90 -8.89
N ASN A 677 -20.45 45.37 -9.28
CA ASN A 677 -20.27 46.08 -10.54
C ASN A 677 -19.33 45.29 -11.46
N LYS A 678 -19.72 45.16 -12.75
CA LYS A 678 -18.91 44.46 -13.74
C LYS A 678 -17.56 45.15 -14.02
N THR A 679 -17.45 46.47 -13.90
CA THR A 679 -16.26 47.23 -14.33
C THR A 679 -15.46 47.90 -13.21
N THR A 680 -15.95 47.88 -11.96
CA THR A 680 -15.29 48.49 -10.79
C THR A 680 -15.18 47.51 -9.63
N GLU A 681 -14.47 47.92 -8.57
CA GLU A 681 -14.47 47.22 -7.27
C GLU A 681 -15.90 47.08 -6.72
N CYS A 682 -16.13 46.02 -5.95
CA CYS A 682 -17.41 45.81 -5.30
C CYS A 682 -17.53 46.82 -4.15
N SER A 683 -18.71 47.40 -3.95
CA SER A 683 -18.96 48.30 -2.82
C SER A 683 -20.02 47.73 -1.89
N THR A 684 -19.94 48.06 -0.60
CA THR A 684 -20.93 47.63 0.39
C THR A 684 -21.62 48.82 1.04
N SER A 685 -22.90 48.68 1.37
CA SER A 685 -23.70 49.63 2.14
C SER A 685 -24.37 48.94 3.31
N ASP A 686 -24.42 49.61 4.46
CA ASP A 686 -25.12 49.14 5.66
C ASP A 686 -26.65 49.18 5.49
N GLU A 687 -27.15 49.87 4.45
CA GLU A 687 -28.56 49.85 4.11
C GLU A 687 -28.93 48.58 3.34
N VAL A 688 -29.85 47.77 3.90
CA VAL A 688 -30.40 46.60 3.22
C VAL A 688 -31.53 47.03 2.27
N ALA A 689 -31.25 47.03 0.97
CA ALA A 689 -32.20 47.49 -0.03
C ALA A 689 -33.39 46.52 -0.19
N SER A 690 -34.61 47.03 -0.06
CA SER A 690 -35.83 46.24 -0.25
C SER A 690 -35.97 45.74 -1.69
N GLY A 691 -36.48 44.53 -1.88
CA GLY A 691 -36.59 43.90 -3.21
C GLY A 691 -35.27 43.31 -3.76
N THR A 692 -34.21 43.29 -2.96
CA THR A 692 -32.91 42.69 -3.30
C THR A 692 -32.88 41.20 -2.93
N GLY A 693 -32.19 40.37 -3.72
CA GLY A 693 -32.01 38.94 -3.44
C GLY A 693 -30.74 38.66 -2.62
N PHE A 694 -30.71 37.55 -1.89
CA PHE A 694 -29.52 37.05 -1.19
C PHE A 694 -28.53 36.43 -2.17
N LEU A 695 -27.23 36.60 -1.92
CA LEU A 695 -26.19 35.82 -2.58
C LEU A 695 -25.78 34.66 -1.68
N TYR A 696 -26.07 33.45 -2.13
CA TYR A 696 -25.63 32.23 -1.47
C TYR A 696 -24.35 31.70 -2.10
N MET A 697 -23.47 31.18 -1.26
CA MET A 697 -22.25 30.48 -1.63
C MET A 697 -22.35 29.04 -1.14
N ARG A 698 -21.86 28.08 -1.94
CA ARG A 698 -21.74 26.69 -1.49
C ARG A 698 -20.78 26.61 -0.31
N SER A 699 -21.16 25.91 0.77
CA SER A 699 -20.26 25.74 1.90
C SER A 699 -19.10 24.80 1.54
N SER A 700 -17.98 24.92 2.26
CA SER A 700 -16.87 23.96 2.14
C SER A 700 -17.23 22.57 2.64
N SER A 701 -18.29 22.43 3.44
CA SER A 701 -18.81 21.16 3.94
C SER A 701 -19.82 20.49 3.00
N PHE A 702 -20.11 21.09 1.84
CA PHE A 702 -21.09 20.55 0.90
C PHE A 702 -20.69 19.15 0.41
N ARG A 703 -21.66 18.24 0.44
CA ARG A 703 -21.54 16.85 -0.04
C ARG A 703 -22.83 16.45 -0.78
N TYR A 704 -22.69 15.78 -1.91
CA TYR A 704 -23.78 15.29 -2.77
C TYR A 704 -24.52 14.05 -2.23
#